data_AF-A0A0J7L4E7-F1
#
_entry.id   AF-A0A0J7L4E7-F1
#
_cell.length_a   1.000
_cell.length_b   1.000
_cell.length_c   1.000
_cell.angle_alpha   90.00
_cell.angle_beta   90.00
_cell.angle_gamma   90.00
#
_symmetry.space_group_name_H-M   'P 1'
#
loop_
_entity.id
_entity.type
_entity.pdbx_description
1 polymer ?
#
loop_
_entity_poly.entity_id
_entity_poly.type
_entity_poly.pdbx_seq_one_letter_code
_entity_poly.pdbx_strand_id
1 'polypeptide(L)'
;MATANKGMSHMEYNNKRHPKAIKKIALLGLSQEESAPYLGISLDTFKQWMKKYPEARAAWLEDHQDEGKRSRRGVARRDDGRNAPTRQRTGANVLARQPPARDVEDEAQRRRRREERNRRRPGYYELHPYAEQIMSTEVNVEVMPHQFDLLEDITTKILGLCSGYGGGKTWVAVRKAIQLMILNPGCDGMITEPTHPLLTQVLYPELETALDEYGIRYKFNKVEKIFTCWVWDEKIQRNRRTRIICASMENYKRLVGVNAAWCVMDEFDTSAEDVAYMAFVKLLGRLRRGKVRQMIIVSTPEGFRAMYRIFVTELDEMKRLIKAKTRDNPHLPEDYIKTLEKQYSKELVEAYLNGEFVNMTAGIIYHTFDRKLNHTNAIVMPGDDLHIGMDFNLGNMSAIVHVLRKGEPRAVEEIVEVLDTPTMMQVIQDRYLNDPEVYHRIIVYPDASGASGSTKGAAQSDIAIIEQAGFEVVVDASNPAVKDRVNSMQAMFCNGEGKRRYKVNTLQCPKYTRTLEQQVWDDQGQPDKKAGNDHTNDAGDVQPVVPVRAPSTNVDTRHPQYAHRVEDWDAVAACVAGRHAILAGGKRWLPHPSDAPEVTDKDGSRYKNYQARAAFVNATGRTLQGLLGIVFSESVSIELSGQLSVLENDVDGRRVSLLQLARGMLSQNLQRGRGGLLVDWSGKFSDTAARLGRPMLKFYTAKQIINWRQVGTKTKLVVLRWEEFADLEDDFNQYKVIYWLELRVRNDGKAYSRLWKDASATGTGATGGPVTDFVPIIIAGSHADTIPFVWLGSMDNDAEPDLPPLADLAHLNIMHFQAEADIAEIAHLVGNPSLVISGMTTQWSKQFFPNGIFIGSSEGLQLPPNCTADIIQAEDRNMPLVLAERRENQMAKLGAKLVERGGGVRTATQAQDESQTDNSVLSLCAANVEDCINQALEIAALYTGGKGKGKITIPKKYDIAQLDSQAITALLSGVQQGTILLEDFIRYTQKIGVADPKKSPAQIADALRNQAPIGMNLLDNNYDADNKPTDAKQQPSPQDQTTEMEQSRKRPNAATA
;
A
#
# COMPACT_ATOMS: atom_id res chain seq x y z
N MET A 1 15.20 2.53 29.34
CA MET A 1 14.62 2.21 30.67
C MET A 1 13.89 0.88 30.58
N ALA A 2 14.45 -0.18 31.17
CA ALA A 2 13.75 -1.38 31.70
C ALA A 2 14.78 -2.50 31.91
N THR A 3 15.40 -2.53 33.11
CA THR A 3 15.93 -3.72 33.80
C THR A 3 16.66 -3.24 35.05
N ALA A 4 15.89 -2.91 36.10
CA ALA A 4 16.43 -2.65 37.43
C ALA A 4 15.78 -3.64 38.40
N ASN A 5 16.49 -4.71 38.73
CA ASN A 5 16.25 -5.49 39.94
C ASN A 5 17.50 -6.31 40.29
N LYS A 6 18.39 -5.71 41.09
CA LYS A 6 19.28 -6.36 42.08
C LYS A 6 20.08 -5.26 42.79
N GLY A 7 19.84 -5.12 44.10
CA GLY A 7 20.36 -4.05 44.93
C GLY A 7 21.88 -4.03 45.05
N MET A 8 22.52 -3.07 44.39
CA MET A 8 23.94 -2.73 44.56
C MET A 8 24.05 -1.21 44.56
N SER A 9 24.79 -0.63 45.50
CA SER A 9 24.89 0.83 45.59
C SER A 9 25.68 1.41 44.40
N HIS A 10 25.25 2.57 43.90
CA HIS A 10 25.83 3.22 42.71
C HIS A 10 27.32 3.56 42.87
N MET A 11 27.78 3.72 44.12
CA MET A 11 29.19 3.96 44.46
C MET A 11 30.03 2.68 44.37
N GLU A 12 29.51 1.53 44.78
CA GLU A 12 30.22 0.24 44.66
C GLU A 12 30.29 -0.25 43.22
N TYR A 13 29.30 0.09 42.39
CA TYR A 13 29.30 -0.20 40.95
C TYR A 13 30.41 0.59 40.21
N ASN A 14 30.64 1.86 40.59
CA ASN A 14 31.69 2.69 40.00
C ASN A 14 33.10 2.31 40.50
N ASN A 15 33.25 2.03 41.80
CA ASN A 15 34.33 1.27 42.49
C ASN A 15 35.17 0.31 41.60
N LYS A 16 34.49 -0.59 40.88
CA LYS A 16 35.15 -1.76 40.25
C LYS A 16 35.66 -1.52 38.81
N ARG A 17 35.38 -0.37 38.19
CA ARG A 17 35.74 -0.11 36.78
C ARG A 17 37.01 0.76 36.57
N HIS A 18 37.60 1.32 37.61
CA HIS A 18 38.63 2.37 37.50
C HIS A 18 39.91 2.03 36.71
N PRO A 19 40.56 0.86 36.87
CA PRO A 19 41.80 0.58 36.13
C PRO A 19 41.57 0.42 34.63
N LYS A 20 40.40 -0.10 34.25
CA LYS A 20 40.00 -0.28 32.85
C LYS A 20 39.56 1.03 32.21
N ALA A 21 38.89 1.90 32.96
CA ALA A 21 38.47 3.22 32.50
C ALA A 21 39.68 4.12 32.18
N ILE A 22 40.69 4.14 33.05
CA ILE A 22 41.93 4.91 32.83
C ILE A 22 42.71 4.38 31.62
N LYS A 23 42.83 3.05 31.45
CA LYS A 23 43.45 2.45 30.26
C LYS A 23 42.68 2.72 28.96
N LYS A 24 41.35 2.76 29.02
CA LYS A 24 40.51 3.04 27.86
C LYS A 24 40.60 4.50 27.39
N ILE A 25 40.93 5.42 28.31
CA ILE A 25 41.13 6.83 27.99
C ILE A 25 42.57 7.12 27.54
N ALA A 26 43.55 6.37 28.04
CA ALA A 26 44.91 6.39 27.48
C ALA A 26 44.90 6.13 25.97
N LEU A 27 44.13 5.11 25.54
CA LEU A 27 43.90 4.76 24.12
C LEU A 27 43.22 5.87 23.30
N LEU A 28 42.57 6.84 23.95
CA LEU A 28 41.90 7.96 23.29
C LEU A 28 42.79 9.21 23.20
N GLY A 29 43.99 9.21 23.79
CA GLY A 29 44.94 10.33 23.73
C GLY A 29 44.47 11.62 24.41
N LEU A 30 43.48 11.54 25.31
CA LEU A 30 42.90 12.72 25.95
C LEU A 30 43.77 13.22 27.11
N SER A 31 43.91 14.54 27.24
CA SER A 31 44.62 15.17 28.36
C SER A 31 43.92 14.90 29.70
N GLN A 32 44.60 15.11 30.83
CA GLN A 32 44.00 14.87 32.15
C GLN A 32 42.75 15.74 32.41
N GLU A 33 42.71 16.93 31.82
CA GLU A 33 41.63 17.91 31.97
C GLU A 33 40.39 17.50 31.16
N GLU A 34 40.58 16.83 30.02
CA GLU A 34 39.50 16.30 29.18
C GLU A 34 39.01 14.92 29.65
N SER A 35 39.89 14.15 30.29
CA SER A 35 39.61 12.80 30.79
C SER A 35 38.61 12.77 31.94
N ALA A 36 38.62 13.79 32.81
CA ALA A 36 37.75 13.84 33.98
C ALA A 36 36.26 14.06 33.62
N PRO A 37 35.90 15.03 32.75
CA PRO A 37 34.54 15.17 32.22
C PRO A 37 34.06 13.94 31.45
N TYR A 38 34.94 13.31 30.67
CA TYR A 38 34.61 12.11 29.89
C TYR A 38 34.19 10.93 30.78
N LEU A 39 34.73 10.86 32.00
CA LEU A 39 34.36 9.88 33.02
C LEU A 39 33.23 10.34 33.95
N GLY A 40 32.72 11.57 33.79
CA GLY A 40 31.73 12.16 34.66
C GLY A 40 32.22 12.36 36.10
N ILE A 41 33.51 12.62 36.31
CA ILE A 41 34.12 12.85 37.64
C ILE A 41 34.90 14.17 37.70
N SER A 42 35.21 14.65 38.91
CA SER A 42 36.03 15.86 39.08
C SER A 42 37.51 15.59 38.79
N LEU A 43 38.22 16.62 38.31
CA LEU A 43 39.65 16.54 37.99
C LEU A 43 40.49 16.09 39.21
N ASP A 44 40.13 16.54 40.41
CA ASP A 44 40.79 16.09 41.64
C ASP A 44 40.56 14.61 41.94
N THR A 45 39.37 14.09 41.63
CA THR A 45 39.06 12.67 41.80
C THR A 45 39.85 11.82 40.80
N PHE A 46 40.01 12.30 39.56
CA PHE A 46 40.83 11.66 38.54
C PHE A 46 42.31 11.65 38.92
N LYS A 47 42.84 12.79 39.41
CA LYS A 47 44.22 12.89 39.93
C LYS A 47 44.47 11.97 41.13
N GLN A 48 43.50 11.82 42.03
CA GLN A 48 43.56 10.86 43.14
C GLN A 48 43.59 9.41 42.64
N TRP A 49 42.81 9.05 41.62
CA TRP A 49 42.87 7.71 41.03
C TRP A 49 44.20 7.42 40.35
N MET A 50 44.77 8.38 39.62
CA MET A 50 46.09 8.25 39.00
C MET A 50 47.20 8.04 40.04
N LYS A 51 47.05 8.62 41.24
CA LYS A 51 47.98 8.42 42.36
C LYS A 51 47.78 7.09 43.08
N LYS A 52 46.54 6.58 43.11
CA LYS A 52 46.16 5.32 43.78
C LYS A 52 46.46 4.07 42.93
N TYR A 53 46.51 4.19 41.61
CA TYR A 53 46.71 3.06 40.68
C TYR A 53 47.92 3.28 39.74
N PRO A 54 49.15 3.04 40.22
CA PRO A 54 50.38 3.38 39.49
C PRO A 54 50.57 2.64 38.16
N GLU A 55 50.05 1.41 38.01
CA GLU A 55 50.14 0.65 36.75
C GLU A 55 49.27 1.25 35.63
N ALA A 56 48.09 1.78 35.97
CA ALA A 56 47.23 2.44 34.99
C ALA A 56 47.78 3.83 34.61
N ARG A 57 48.44 4.50 35.57
CA ARG A 57 49.17 5.75 35.33
C ARG A 57 50.38 5.56 34.41
N ALA A 58 51.12 4.46 34.53
CA ALA A 58 52.25 4.14 33.66
C ALA A 58 51.80 3.96 32.19
N ALA A 59 50.73 3.20 31.97
CA ALA A 59 50.15 3.00 30.64
C ALA A 59 49.64 4.32 30.01
N TRP A 60 49.07 5.22 30.81
CA TRP A 60 48.63 6.54 30.31
C TRP A 60 49.80 7.46 29.96
N LEU A 61 50.92 7.37 30.68
CA LEU A 61 52.13 8.17 30.42
C LEU A 61 52.95 7.66 29.23
N GLU A 62 52.93 6.35 28.92
CA GLU A 62 53.60 5.78 27.74
C GLU A 62 53.01 6.29 26.42
N ASP A 63 51.68 6.32 26.28
CA ASP A 63 51.02 6.77 25.03
C ASP A 63 51.21 8.27 24.75
N HIS A 64 51.36 9.10 25.79
CA HIS A 64 51.50 10.56 25.63
C HIS A 64 52.95 11.02 25.42
N GLN A 65 53.95 10.13 25.42
CA GLN A 65 55.34 10.49 25.12
C GLN A 65 55.71 10.43 23.63
N ASP A 66 54.89 9.81 22.78
CA ASP A 66 55.23 9.56 21.37
C ASP A 66 54.78 10.66 20.36
N GLU A 67 54.04 11.68 20.80
CA GLU A 67 53.59 12.77 19.91
C GLU A 67 54.69 13.78 19.51
N GLY A 68 55.86 13.75 20.15
CA GLY A 68 56.94 14.72 19.89
C GLY A 68 57.65 14.62 18.53
N LYS A 69 57.35 13.63 17.67
CA LYS A 69 58.16 13.34 16.46
C LYS A 69 57.44 13.44 15.11
N ARG A 70 56.12 13.66 15.05
CA ARG A 70 55.36 13.77 13.78
C ARG A 70 55.01 15.21 13.41
N SER A 71 56.02 16.05 13.27
CA SER A 71 55.89 17.38 12.68
C SER A 71 57.14 17.65 11.84
N ARG A 72 57.08 17.25 10.56
CA ARG A 72 57.89 17.74 9.42
C ARG A 72 57.80 16.76 8.24
N ARG A 73 56.92 17.06 7.27
CA ARG A 73 57.25 17.16 5.84
C ARG A 73 55.97 17.45 5.05
N GLY A 74 55.92 18.66 4.54
CA GLY A 74 54.85 19.18 3.69
C GLY A 74 54.94 18.71 2.24
N VAL A 75 53.81 18.91 1.59
CA VAL A 75 53.45 18.68 0.19
C VAL A 75 54.34 19.49 -0.77
N ALA A 76 54.75 18.88 -1.89
CA ALA A 76 55.23 19.58 -3.08
C ALA A 76 54.63 18.95 -4.35
N ARG A 77 53.93 19.80 -5.11
CA ARG A 77 53.33 19.57 -6.44
C ARG A 77 54.37 19.21 -7.50
N ARG A 78 53.98 18.44 -8.53
CA ARG A 78 54.37 18.70 -9.94
C ARG A 78 53.25 18.32 -10.92
N ASP A 79 53.02 19.26 -11.82
CA ASP A 79 52.15 19.26 -13.00
C ASP A 79 52.72 18.45 -14.18
N ASP A 80 51.86 18.32 -15.21
CA ASP A 80 52.08 18.10 -16.65
C ASP A 80 51.32 16.83 -17.14
N GLY A 81 50.41 16.84 -18.11
CA GLY A 81 50.08 17.84 -19.12
C GLY A 81 50.19 17.24 -20.53
N ARG A 82 49.03 16.90 -21.13
CA ARG A 82 48.68 16.93 -22.57
C ARG A 82 48.93 15.72 -23.51
N ASN A 83 47.82 15.44 -24.24
CA ASN A 83 47.66 15.20 -25.69
C ASN A 83 47.72 13.77 -26.29
N ALA A 84 46.50 13.32 -26.64
CA ALA A 84 45.95 12.45 -27.71
C ALA A 84 46.76 12.23 -29.03
N PRO A 85 46.32 11.43 -30.05
CA PRO A 85 45.05 10.70 -30.22
C PRO A 85 45.11 9.28 -30.83
N THR A 86 43.93 8.67 -30.84
CA THR A 86 43.39 7.53 -31.60
C THR A 86 43.85 7.37 -33.06
N ARG A 87 44.02 6.10 -33.49
CA ARG A 87 43.86 5.67 -34.90
C ARG A 87 43.04 4.37 -34.98
N GLN A 88 41.88 4.47 -35.60
CA GLN A 88 41.07 3.36 -36.12
C GLN A 88 41.82 2.62 -37.24
N ARG A 89 41.65 1.30 -37.35
CA ARG A 89 41.61 0.59 -38.64
C ARG A 89 40.66 -0.60 -38.58
N THR A 90 39.72 -0.56 -39.50
CA THR A 90 38.71 -1.55 -39.92
C THR A 90 39.31 -2.65 -40.79
N GLY A 91 38.67 -3.83 -40.78
CA GLY A 91 38.44 -4.62 -42.01
C GLY A 91 39.34 -5.83 -42.33
N ALA A 92 38.82 -7.01 -41.99
CA ALA A 92 38.75 -8.27 -42.76
C ALA A 92 40.00 -8.96 -43.40
N ASN A 93 40.01 -10.28 -43.18
CA ASN A 93 40.39 -11.41 -44.06
C ASN A 93 41.80 -12.06 -43.98
N VAL A 94 41.75 -13.37 -43.64
CA VAL A 94 42.32 -14.52 -44.38
C VAL A 94 43.66 -15.15 -43.92
N LEU A 95 43.51 -16.43 -43.54
CA LEU A 95 44.38 -17.61 -43.68
C LEU A 95 45.57 -17.89 -42.74
N ALA A 96 45.59 -19.18 -42.38
CA ALA A 96 46.54 -19.89 -41.55
C ALA A 96 47.98 -19.88 -42.08
N ARG A 97 48.94 -19.74 -41.16
CA ARG A 97 50.32 -20.25 -41.31
C ARG A 97 50.82 -20.78 -39.96
N GLN A 98 51.19 -22.06 -39.93
CA GLN A 98 52.04 -22.64 -38.88
C GLN A 98 53.46 -22.06 -38.98
N PRO A 99 54.20 -21.92 -37.86
CA PRO A 99 55.65 -21.88 -37.87
C PRO A 99 56.28 -23.25 -37.50
N PRO A 100 57.54 -23.50 -37.92
CA PRO A 100 58.12 -24.83 -38.07
C PRO A 100 58.84 -25.34 -36.81
N ALA A 101 59.07 -26.66 -36.78
CA ALA A 101 59.91 -27.33 -35.81
C ALA A 101 61.41 -27.14 -36.13
N ARG A 102 62.21 -26.80 -35.10
CA ARG A 102 63.60 -27.27 -34.94
C ARG A 102 64.14 -27.10 -33.51
N ASP A 103 64.78 -28.17 -33.07
CA ASP A 103 65.86 -28.34 -32.07
C ASP A 103 65.50 -28.41 -30.56
N VAL A 104 65.26 -29.65 -30.11
CA VAL A 104 64.87 -30.05 -28.74
C VAL A 104 66.08 -30.42 -27.84
N GLU A 105 67.33 -30.37 -28.32
CA GLU A 105 68.47 -30.90 -27.54
C GLU A 105 69.34 -29.87 -26.78
N ASP A 106 69.20 -28.56 -26.98
CA ASP A 106 70.11 -27.57 -26.36
C ASP A 106 69.59 -26.92 -25.05
N GLU A 107 68.31 -27.12 -24.67
CA GLU A 107 67.73 -26.50 -23.47
C GLU A 107 67.98 -27.31 -22.18
N ALA A 108 68.09 -28.64 -22.28
CA ALA A 108 68.32 -29.54 -21.16
C ALA A 108 69.75 -29.42 -20.59
N GLN A 109 70.75 -29.25 -21.46
CA GLN A 109 72.15 -29.04 -21.03
C GLN A 109 72.36 -27.66 -20.40
N ARG A 110 71.65 -26.63 -20.86
CA ARG A 110 71.67 -25.28 -20.26
C ARG A 110 71.02 -25.25 -18.88
N ARG A 111 69.96 -26.04 -18.64
CA ARG A 111 69.35 -26.19 -17.31
C ARG A 111 70.26 -26.91 -16.31
N ARG A 112 70.90 -28.01 -16.72
CA ARG A 112 71.82 -28.75 -15.83
C ARG A 112 73.03 -27.92 -15.41
N ARG A 113 73.65 -27.16 -16.32
CA ARG A 113 74.77 -26.24 -15.98
C ARG A 113 74.36 -25.09 -15.05
N ARG A 114 73.09 -24.68 -15.09
CA ARG A 114 72.54 -23.59 -14.25
C ARG A 114 72.20 -24.07 -12.83
N GLU A 115 71.74 -25.32 -12.71
CA GLU A 115 71.48 -25.97 -11.42
C GLU A 115 72.77 -26.36 -10.70
N GLU A 116 73.79 -26.83 -11.42
CA GLU A 116 75.10 -27.19 -10.84
C GLU A 116 75.90 -25.96 -10.37
N ARG A 117 75.76 -24.82 -11.06
CA ARG A 117 76.35 -23.53 -10.67
C ARG A 117 75.75 -22.96 -9.39
N ASN A 118 74.47 -23.23 -9.12
CA ASN A 118 73.78 -22.78 -7.91
C ASN A 118 74.07 -23.68 -6.69
N ARG A 119 74.59 -24.90 -6.89
CA ARG A 119 74.88 -25.85 -5.81
C ARG A 119 76.27 -25.68 -5.16
N ARG A 120 77.16 -24.88 -5.76
CA ARG A 120 78.58 -24.70 -5.33
C ARG A 120 78.90 -23.34 -4.68
N ARG A 121 77.91 -22.51 -4.34
CA ARG A 121 78.14 -21.26 -3.56
C ARG A 121 77.77 -21.48 -2.09
N PRO A 122 78.73 -21.51 -1.15
CA PRO A 122 78.43 -21.46 0.28
C PRO A 122 78.00 -20.03 0.63
N GLY A 123 76.84 -19.87 1.31
CA GLY A 123 76.40 -18.57 1.85
C GLY A 123 75.12 -17.96 1.24
N TYR A 124 74.15 -18.75 0.75
CA TYR A 124 72.86 -18.23 0.25
C TYR A 124 71.68 -18.53 1.19
N TYR A 125 71.95 -18.48 2.51
CA TYR A 125 70.94 -18.42 3.57
C TYR A 125 71.31 -17.27 4.51
N GLU A 126 71.11 -16.04 4.05
CA GLU A 126 70.88 -14.92 4.95
C GLU A 126 69.53 -14.31 4.59
N LEU A 127 68.64 -14.28 5.57
CA LEU A 127 67.32 -13.68 5.50
C LEU A 127 67.46 -12.22 5.06
N HIS A 128 66.88 -11.87 3.91
CA HIS A 128 66.74 -10.49 3.53
C HIS A 128 65.86 -9.78 4.56
N PRO A 129 66.22 -8.58 5.06
CA PRO A 129 65.51 -7.87 6.14
C PRO A 129 64.09 -7.37 5.78
N TYR A 130 63.52 -7.88 4.69
CA TYR A 130 62.12 -7.66 4.29
C TYR A 130 61.17 -8.75 4.81
N ALA A 131 61.68 -9.86 5.34
CA ALA A 131 60.86 -10.97 5.84
C ALA A 131 60.22 -10.69 7.22
N GLU A 132 60.84 -9.84 8.05
CA GLU A 132 60.24 -9.41 9.32
C GLU A 132 59.13 -8.37 9.13
N GLN A 133 59.17 -7.60 8.02
CA GLN A 133 58.21 -6.52 7.76
C GLN A 133 56.83 -7.03 7.31
N ILE A 134 56.71 -8.29 6.91
CA ILE A 134 55.44 -8.90 6.47
C ILE A 134 54.74 -9.65 7.62
N MET A 135 55.40 -9.85 8.77
CA MET A 135 54.85 -10.61 9.91
C MET A 135 54.12 -9.77 10.98
N SER A 136 53.81 -8.49 10.72
CA SER A 136 53.05 -7.67 11.68
C SER A 136 52.20 -6.57 11.04
N THR A 137 51.67 -6.78 9.84
CA THR A 137 50.68 -5.83 9.31
C THR A 137 49.34 -6.07 10.01
N GLU A 138 49.14 -5.44 11.17
CA GLU A 138 47.79 -5.24 11.73
C GLU A 138 47.04 -4.29 10.79
N VAL A 139 46.18 -4.86 9.94
CA VAL A 139 45.27 -4.08 9.10
C VAL A 139 44.04 -3.77 9.95
N ASN A 140 43.98 -2.55 10.49
CA ASN A 140 42.79 -2.05 11.17
C ASN A 140 41.76 -1.64 10.11
N VAL A 141 40.68 -2.41 10.01
CA VAL A 141 39.57 -2.15 9.09
C VAL A 141 38.33 -1.80 9.90
N GLU A 142 37.78 -0.61 9.68
CA GLU A 142 36.49 -0.23 10.24
C GLU A 142 35.37 -0.99 9.51
N VAL A 143 34.53 -1.71 10.27
CA VAL A 143 33.47 -2.58 9.72
C VAL A 143 32.16 -2.37 10.47
N MET A 144 31.05 -2.49 9.73
CA MET A 144 29.70 -2.47 10.31
C MET A 144 29.42 -3.76 11.10
N PRO A 145 28.44 -3.77 12.04
CA PRO A 145 28.16 -4.95 12.87
C PRO A 145 27.88 -6.24 12.07
N HIS A 146 27.07 -6.17 11.00
CA HIS A 146 26.80 -7.34 10.14
C HIS A 146 28.01 -7.77 9.32
N GLN A 147 28.90 -6.84 8.97
CA GLN A 147 30.16 -7.15 8.29
C GLN A 147 31.13 -7.84 9.26
N PHE A 148 31.19 -7.36 10.50
CA PHE A 148 31.94 -8.00 11.58
C PHE A 148 31.44 -9.42 11.83
N ASP A 149 30.13 -9.62 11.96
CA ASP A 149 29.53 -10.94 12.16
C ASP A 149 29.89 -11.92 11.03
N LEU A 150 29.93 -11.44 9.78
CA LEU A 150 30.33 -12.26 8.64
C LEU A 150 31.82 -12.60 8.67
N LEU A 151 32.68 -11.65 9.02
CA LEU A 151 34.14 -11.83 9.07
C LEU A 151 34.58 -12.68 10.26
N GLU A 152 33.95 -12.53 11.43
CA GLU A 152 34.27 -13.29 12.65
C GLU A 152 33.91 -14.78 12.49
N ASP A 153 32.79 -15.10 11.83
CA ASP A 153 32.34 -16.49 11.70
C ASP A 153 33.15 -17.29 10.67
N ILE A 154 34.17 -18.00 11.16
CA ILE A 154 34.99 -18.95 10.38
C ILE A 154 34.57 -20.42 10.59
N THR A 155 33.44 -20.65 11.27
CA THR A 155 33.03 -21.99 11.74
C THR A 155 31.85 -22.55 10.98
N THR A 156 30.85 -21.71 10.67
CA THR A 156 29.63 -22.13 9.99
C THR A 156 29.93 -22.58 8.56
N LYS A 157 29.37 -23.71 8.11
CA LYS A 157 29.66 -24.26 6.77
C LYS A 157 29.04 -23.45 5.65
N ILE A 158 27.80 -23.01 5.81
CA ILE A 158 27.05 -22.24 4.82
C ILE A 158 26.56 -20.96 5.50
N LEU A 159 27.14 -19.82 5.11
CA LEU A 159 26.88 -18.54 5.77
C LEU A 159 26.27 -17.56 4.76
N GLY A 160 25.11 -17.02 5.11
CA GLY A 160 24.37 -16.07 4.30
C GLY A 160 24.47 -14.65 4.87
N LEU A 161 24.64 -13.64 4.04
CA LEU A 161 24.43 -12.24 4.39
C LEU A 161 23.37 -11.62 3.47
N CYS A 162 22.23 -11.24 4.04
CA CYS A 162 21.16 -10.56 3.33
C CYS A 162 21.10 -9.09 3.77
N SER A 163 21.21 -8.16 2.80
CA SER A 163 21.19 -6.71 3.06
C SER A 163 20.63 -5.94 1.86
N GLY A 164 19.88 -4.88 2.12
CA GLY A 164 19.39 -3.96 1.08
C GLY A 164 20.50 -3.21 0.31
N TYR A 165 20.11 -2.34 -0.61
CA TYR A 165 21.05 -1.51 -1.39
C TYR A 165 21.91 -0.64 -0.47
N GLY A 166 23.19 -0.50 -0.83
CA GLY A 166 24.15 0.30 -0.05
C GLY A 166 24.69 -0.37 1.22
N GLY A 167 24.36 -1.63 1.53
CA GLY A 167 24.83 -2.31 2.77
C GLY A 167 26.29 -2.79 2.81
N GLY A 168 27.13 -2.42 1.83
CA GLY A 168 28.55 -2.81 1.77
C GLY A 168 28.80 -4.31 1.57
N LYS A 169 27.90 -5.00 0.84
CA LYS A 169 27.87 -6.46 0.61
C LYS A 169 29.09 -6.98 -0.14
N THR A 170 29.31 -6.52 -1.38
CA THR A 170 30.45 -6.95 -2.22
C THR A 170 31.79 -6.69 -1.54
N TRP A 171 31.92 -5.52 -0.89
CA TRP A 171 33.11 -5.12 -0.14
C TRP A 171 33.47 -6.13 0.96
N VAL A 172 32.48 -6.56 1.77
CA VAL A 172 32.73 -7.54 2.84
C VAL A 172 32.88 -8.95 2.30
N ALA A 173 32.18 -9.30 1.21
CA ALA A 173 32.29 -10.61 0.56
C ALA A 173 33.71 -10.87 0.03
N VAL A 174 34.33 -9.86 -0.59
CA VAL A 174 35.72 -9.93 -1.08
C VAL A 174 36.72 -10.05 0.07
N ARG A 175 36.54 -9.29 1.16
CA ARG A 175 37.41 -9.40 2.35
C ARG A 175 37.26 -10.74 3.06
N LYS A 176 36.04 -11.30 3.10
CA LYS A 176 35.81 -12.68 3.55
C LYS A 176 36.53 -13.70 2.66
N ALA A 177 36.53 -13.49 1.34
CA ALA A 177 37.27 -14.33 0.40
C ALA A 177 38.79 -14.28 0.67
N ILE A 178 39.36 -13.09 0.92
CA ILE A 178 40.77 -12.93 1.29
C ILE A 178 41.07 -13.62 2.63
N GLN A 179 40.22 -13.43 3.65
CA GLN A 179 40.38 -14.12 4.94
C GLN A 179 40.41 -15.64 4.75
N LEU A 180 39.47 -16.19 3.96
CA LEU A 180 39.41 -17.63 3.69
C LEU A 180 40.58 -18.12 2.84
N MET A 181 41.12 -17.30 1.94
CA MET A 181 42.34 -17.58 1.21
C MET A 181 43.55 -17.69 2.17
N ILE A 182 43.68 -16.75 3.10
CA ILE A 182 44.75 -16.73 4.12
C ILE A 182 44.66 -17.95 5.04
N LEU A 183 43.45 -18.32 5.45
CA LEU A 183 43.22 -19.50 6.31
C LEU A 183 43.44 -20.84 5.58
N ASN A 184 43.55 -20.83 4.25
CA ASN A 184 43.70 -22.01 3.42
C ASN A 184 44.87 -21.89 2.41
N PRO A 185 46.11 -21.65 2.87
CA PRO A 185 47.23 -21.43 1.97
C PRO A 185 47.47 -22.66 1.08
N GLY A 186 47.58 -22.44 -0.23
CA GLY A 186 47.78 -23.48 -1.23
C GLY A 186 46.55 -24.30 -1.63
N CYS A 187 45.35 -23.87 -1.23
CA CYS A 187 44.08 -24.44 -1.72
C CYS A 187 43.34 -23.42 -2.59
N ASP A 188 42.69 -23.87 -3.66
CA ASP A 188 41.94 -22.94 -4.51
C ASP A 188 40.66 -22.47 -3.83
N GLY A 189 40.24 -21.24 -4.13
CA GLY A 189 38.96 -20.67 -3.75
C GLY A 189 38.20 -20.16 -4.96
N MET A 190 36.90 -19.96 -4.79
CA MET A 190 36.02 -19.49 -5.87
C MET A 190 35.23 -18.26 -5.42
N ILE A 191 35.02 -17.34 -6.35
CA ILE A 191 34.08 -16.24 -6.17
C ILE A 191 33.24 -16.10 -7.43
N THR A 192 31.93 -15.95 -7.26
CA THR A 192 31.00 -15.91 -8.38
C THR A 192 30.10 -14.69 -8.35
N GLU A 193 29.82 -14.20 -9.54
CA GLU A 193 28.82 -13.16 -9.82
C GLU A 193 27.74 -13.72 -10.75
N PRO A 194 26.56 -13.08 -10.85
CA PRO A 194 25.50 -13.49 -11.75
C PRO A 194 25.98 -13.58 -13.19
N THR A 195 26.49 -12.47 -13.70
CA THR A 195 26.82 -12.29 -15.12
C THR A 195 28.31 -12.00 -15.32
N HIS A 196 28.80 -12.23 -16.54
CA HIS A 196 30.18 -11.92 -16.90
C HIS A 196 30.54 -10.42 -16.78
N PRO A 197 29.67 -9.46 -17.19
CA PRO A 197 29.95 -8.05 -17.00
C PRO A 197 30.21 -7.66 -15.54
N LEU A 198 29.41 -8.17 -14.59
CA LEU A 198 29.57 -7.89 -13.16
C LEU A 198 30.93 -8.36 -12.62
N LEU A 199 31.42 -9.53 -13.05
CA LEU A 199 32.78 -9.97 -12.72
C LEU A 199 33.84 -8.95 -13.14
N THR A 200 33.73 -8.44 -14.37
CA THR A 200 34.75 -7.56 -14.95
C THR A 200 34.69 -6.13 -14.44
N GLN A 201 33.49 -5.63 -14.14
CA GLN A 201 33.25 -4.23 -13.82
C GLN A 201 33.24 -3.96 -12.31
N VAL A 202 32.83 -4.95 -11.50
CA VAL A 202 32.65 -4.78 -10.05
C VAL A 202 33.65 -5.63 -9.29
N LEU A 203 33.68 -6.93 -9.55
CA LEU A 203 34.46 -7.85 -8.71
C LEU A 203 35.99 -7.76 -8.90
N TYR A 204 36.49 -7.68 -10.14
CA TYR A 204 37.95 -7.61 -10.36
C TYR A 204 38.60 -6.38 -9.72
N PRO A 205 38.07 -5.15 -9.90
CA PRO A 205 38.61 -3.97 -9.25
C PRO A 205 38.61 -4.08 -7.71
N GLU A 206 37.54 -4.63 -7.12
CA GLU A 206 37.43 -4.79 -5.67
C GLU A 206 38.43 -5.82 -5.13
N LEU A 207 38.63 -6.94 -5.85
CA LEU A 207 39.65 -7.95 -5.50
C LEU A 207 41.07 -7.38 -5.58
N GLU A 208 41.41 -6.62 -6.63
CA GLU A 208 42.71 -5.97 -6.77
C GLU A 208 42.96 -5.02 -5.60
N THR A 209 41.98 -4.16 -5.30
CA THR A 209 42.02 -3.21 -4.18
C THR A 209 42.24 -3.92 -2.84
N ALA A 210 41.44 -4.95 -2.55
CA ALA A 210 41.54 -5.66 -1.28
C ALA A 210 42.83 -6.48 -1.17
N LEU A 211 43.35 -7.05 -2.27
CA LEU A 211 44.65 -7.73 -2.24
C LEU A 211 45.80 -6.75 -1.96
N ASP A 212 45.74 -5.54 -2.53
CA ASP A 212 46.71 -4.47 -2.29
C ASP A 212 46.62 -3.93 -0.85
N GLU A 213 45.41 -3.73 -0.30
CA GLU A 213 45.18 -3.33 1.10
C GLU A 213 45.82 -4.31 2.11
N TYR A 214 45.69 -5.61 1.85
CA TYR A 214 46.27 -6.66 2.71
C TYR A 214 47.75 -6.94 2.39
N GLY A 215 48.36 -6.23 1.44
CA GLY A 215 49.75 -6.41 1.05
C GLY A 215 50.05 -7.78 0.42
N ILE A 216 49.05 -8.45 -0.16
CA ILE A 216 49.19 -9.79 -0.70
C ILE A 216 49.69 -9.70 -2.13
N ARG A 217 50.86 -10.25 -2.40
CA ARG A 217 51.38 -10.37 -3.77
C ARG A 217 50.44 -11.24 -4.61
N TYR A 218 50.05 -10.75 -5.79
CA TYR A 218 49.24 -11.50 -6.75
C TYR A 218 49.67 -11.31 -8.22
N LYS A 219 49.18 -12.20 -9.08
CA LYS A 219 49.21 -12.10 -10.54
C LYS A 219 47.83 -12.45 -11.08
N PHE A 220 47.23 -11.53 -11.81
CA PHE A 220 45.92 -11.74 -12.41
C PHE A 220 46.03 -12.18 -13.89
N ASN A 221 45.41 -13.30 -14.23
CA ASN A 221 45.20 -13.73 -15.62
C ASN A 221 43.77 -13.41 -16.05
N LYS A 222 43.58 -12.34 -16.83
CA LYS A 222 42.26 -11.87 -17.29
C LYS A 222 41.54 -12.87 -18.20
N VAL A 223 42.26 -13.66 -18.99
CA VAL A 223 41.67 -14.63 -19.92
C VAL A 223 41.14 -15.85 -19.17
N GLU A 224 41.95 -16.39 -18.25
CA GLU A 224 41.57 -17.53 -17.42
C GLU A 224 40.67 -17.14 -16.24
N LYS A 225 40.61 -15.84 -15.90
CA LYS A 225 39.84 -15.28 -14.77
C LYS A 225 40.33 -15.79 -13.42
N ILE A 226 41.65 -15.88 -13.28
CA ILE A 226 42.29 -16.45 -12.10
C ILE A 226 43.27 -15.44 -11.51
N PHE A 227 43.09 -15.13 -10.24
CA PHE A 227 44.10 -14.47 -9.41
C PHE A 227 44.98 -15.54 -8.78
N THR A 228 46.27 -15.48 -9.08
CA THR A 228 47.29 -16.30 -8.42
C THR A 228 47.93 -15.46 -7.32
N CYS A 229 47.72 -15.83 -6.06
CA CYS A 229 48.22 -15.13 -4.88
C CYS A 229 49.33 -15.95 -4.18
N TRP A 230 50.25 -15.26 -3.51
CA TRP A 230 51.30 -15.87 -2.70
C TRP A 230 50.99 -15.66 -1.23
N VAL A 231 50.51 -16.71 -0.57
CA VAL A 231 50.00 -16.65 0.80
C VAL A 231 50.94 -17.41 1.73
N TRP A 232 51.32 -16.79 2.85
CA TRP A 232 52.20 -17.41 3.83
C TRP A 232 51.55 -18.64 4.46
N ASP A 233 52.28 -19.76 4.51
CA ASP A 233 51.86 -20.97 5.21
C ASP A 233 52.77 -21.18 6.43
N GLU A 234 52.24 -20.89 7.62
CA GLU A 234 52.97 -21.02 8.89
C GLU A 234 53.51 -22.44 9.13
N LYS A 235 52.83 -23.48 8.63
CA LYS A 235 53.26 -24.87 8.89
C LYS A 235 54.55 -25.22 8.17
N ILE A 236 54.78 -24.60 7.02
CA ILE A 236 55.94 -24.89 6.16
C ILE A 236 56.86 -23.68 6.00
N GLN A 237 56.58 -22.58 6.70
CA GLN A 237 57.40 -21.36 6.77
C GLN A 237 57.78 -20.81 5.39
N ARG A 238 56.82 -20.84 4.45
CA ARG A 238 57.00 -20.28 3.10
C ARG A 238 55.67 -19.91 2.45
N ASN A 239 55.72 -19.00 1.48
CA ASN A 239 54.56 -18.67 0.65
C ASN A 239 54.14 -19.84 -0.25
N ARG A 240 52.85 -20.15 -0.24
CA ARG A 240 52.20 -21.08 -1.16
C ARG A 240 51.43 -20.32 -2.22
N ARG A 241 51.43 -20.91 -3.41
CA ARG A 241 50.60 -20.44 -4.52
C ARG A 241 49.14 -20.84 -4.25
N THR A 242 48.28 -19.85 -4.09
CA THR A 242 46.85 -20.01 -3.82
C THR A 242 46.08 -19.32 -4.95
N ARG A 243 45.01 -19.94 -5.48
CA ARG A 243 44.26 -19.35 -6.61
C ARG A 243 42.88 -18.92 -6.16
N ILE A 244 42.44 -17.75 -6.60
CA ILE A 244 41.04 -17.32 -6.58
C ILE A 244 40.53 -17.41 -8.02
N ILE A 245 39.52 -18.25 -8.22
CA ILE A 245 38.90 -18.49 -9.53
C ILE A 245 37.59 -17.71 -9.59
N CYS A 246 37.51 -16.78 -10.53
CA CYS A 246 36.32 -15.94 -10.71
C CYS A 246 35.44 -16.50 -11.83
N ALA A 247 34.14 -16.69 -11.55
CA ALA A 247 33.23 -17.31 -12.50
C ALA A 247 31.81 -16.74 -12.47
N SER A 248 31.06 -16.90 -13.57
CA SER A 248 29.66 -16.46 -13.64
C SER A 248 28.71 -17.62 -13.33
N MET A 249 27.63 -17.33 -12.61
CA MET A 249 26.61 -18.30 -12.22
C MET A 249 25.81 -18.82 -13.41
N GLU A 250 25.54 -18.01 -14.44
CA GLU A 250 24.86 -18.45 -15.68
C GLU A 250 25.53 -19.68 -16.33
N ASN A 251 26.85 -19.79 -16.19
CA ASN A 251 27.65 -20.86 -16.77
C ASN A 251 28.15 -21.87 -15.71
N TYR A 252 27.38 -22.10 -14.65
CA TYR A 252 27.73 -23.03 -13.55
C TYR A 252 28.11 -24.44 -14.02
N LYS A 253 27.61 -24.91 -15.18
CA LYS A 253 27.98 -26.20 -15.78
C LYS A 253 29.48 -26.32 -16.09
N ARG A 254 30.19 -25.21 -16.32
CA ARG A 254 31.65 -25.20 -16.57
C ARG A 254 32.49 -25.25 -15.29
N LEU A 255 31.86 -25.14 -14.12
CA LEU A 255 32.52 -25.10 -12.80
C LEU A 255 32.69 -26.49 -12.15
N VAL A 256 32.32 -27.54 -12.89
CA VAL A 256 32.26 -28.95 -12.42
C VAL A 256 33.67 -29.55 -12.17
N GLY A 257 34.75 -28.96 -12.68
CA GLY A 257 36.10 -29.53 -12.59
C GLY A 257 37.01 -29.00 -11.48
N VAL A 258 36.58 -28.00 -10.69
CA VAL A 258 37.43 -27.29 -9.73
C VAL A 258 37.32 -27.90 -8.32
N ASN A 259 38.45 -28.07 -7.63
CA ASN A 259 38.50 -28.50 -6.23
C ASN A 259 38.83 -27.30 -5.33
N ALA A 260 37.82 -26.73 -4.67
CA ALA A 260 37.96 -25.53 -3.87
C ALA A 260 37.92 -25.82 -2.36
N ALA A 261 38.46 -24.90 -1.55
CA ALA A 261 38.31 -24.89 -0.10
C ALA A 261 37.11 -24.06 0.34
N TRP A 262 36.83 -22.97 -0.36
CA TRP A 262 35.75 -22.06 -0.07
C TRP A 262 35.16 -21.50 -1.36
N CYS A 263 33.93 -21.02 -1.27
CA CYS A 263 33.23 -20.37 -2.37
C CYS A 263 32.44 -19.17 -1.83
N VAL A 264 32.52 -18.03 -2.52
CA VAL A 264 31.73 -16.83 -2.25
C VAL A 264 30.81 -16.58 -3.44
N MET A 265 29.52 -16.47 -3.20
CA MET A 265 28.51 -16.20 -4.23
C MET A 265 27.91 -14.83 -3.96
N ASP A 266 28.34 -13.82 -4.71
CA ASP A 266 27.81 -12.46 -4.60
C ASP A 266 26.62 -12.24 -5.53
N GLU A 267 25.75 -11.30 -5.15
CA GLU A 267 24.49 -10.98 -5.81
C GLU A 267 23.63 -12.23 -6.15
N PHE A 268 23.59 -13.19 -5.22
CA PHE A 268 23.07 -14.54 -5.46
C PHE A 268 21.63 -14.61 -6.02
N ASP A 269 20.68 -13.87 -5.44
CA ASP A 269 19.26 -13.92 -5.81
C ASP A 269 18.90 -13.06 -7.03
N THR A 270 19.85 -12.31 -7.60
CA THR A 270 19.64 -11.59 -8.86
C THR A 270 19.60 -12.53 -10.08
N SER A 271 20.11 -13.76 -9.92
CA SER A 271 19.96 -14.84 -10.90
C SER A 271 18.61 -15.53 -10.75
N ALA A 272 18.11 -16.16 -11.82
CA ALA A 272 16.92 -17.02 -11.74
C ALA A 272 17.10 -18.11 -10.65
N GLU A 273 16.04 -18.40 -9.89
CA GLU A 273 16.09 -19.26 -8.70
C GLU A 273 16.69 -20.64 -9.01
N ASP A 274 16.26 -21.26 -10.10
CA ASP A 274 16.72 -22.59 -10.54
C ASP A 274 18.22 -22.58 -10.88
N VAL A 275 18.69 -21.54 -11.58
CA VAL A 275 20.11 -21.35 -11.92
C VAL A 275 20.94 -21.14 -10.66
N ALA A 276 20.52 -20.24 -9.77
CA ALA A 276 21.22 -19.93 -8.52
C ALA A 276 21.29 -21.15 -7.60
N TYR A 277 20.17 -21.84 -7.39
CA TYR A 277 20.10 -23.03 -6.55
C TYR A 277 20.92 -24.19 -7.13
N MET A 278 20.85 -24.45 -8.44
CA MET A 278 21.66 -25.50 -9.07
C MET A 278 23.16 -25.16 -9.07
N ALA A 279 23.53 -23.88 -9.17
CA ALA A 279 24.91 -23.45 -9.01
C ALA A 279 25.40 -23.71 -7.57
N PHE A 280 24.62 -23.34 -6.56
CA PHE A 280 24.90 -23.61 -5.16
C PHE A 280 25.13 -25.10 -4.88
N VAL A 281 24.19 -25.97 -5.29
CA VAL A 281 24.30 -27.43 -5.09
C VAL A 281 25.59 -27.97 -5.72
N LYS A 282 25.90 -27.56 -6.96
CA LYS A 282 27.11 -28.03 -7.66
C LYS A 282 28.40 -27.54 -7.04
N LEU A 283 28.45 -26.30 -6.56
CA LEU A 283 29.63 -25.68 -5.95
C LEU A 283 29.86 -26.18 -4.52
N LEU A 284 28.79 -26.40 -3.75
CA LEU A 284 28.86 -26.99 -2.42
C LEU A 284 29.55 -28.36 -2.47
N GLY A 285 29.20 -29.16 -3.49
CA GLY A 285 29.85 -30.44 -3.78
C GLY A 285 31.35 -30.36 -4.11
N ARG A 286 31.94 -29.17 -4.28
CA ARG A 286 33.37 -28.94 -4.59
C ARG A 286 34.22 -28.54 -3.38
N LEU A 287 33.60 -28.18 -2.26
CA LEU A 287 34.29 -27.74 -1.04
C LEU A 287 34.90 -28.92 -0.27
N ARG A 288 35.97 -29.50 -0.83
CA ARG A 288 36.56 -30.78 -0.38
C ARG A 288 37.98 -30.66 0.18
N ARG A 289 38.65 -29.52 0.04
CA ARG A 289 40.04 -29.30 0.49
C ARG A 289 40.13 -28.11 1.45
N GLY A 290 41.28 -27.93 2.11
CA GLY A 290 41.52 -26.80 3.02
C GLY A 290 41.16 -27.08 4.49
N LYS A 291 41.69 -26.22 5.36
CA LYS A 291 41.49 -26.22 6.81
C LYS A 291 40.11 -25.63 7.16
N VAL A 292 39.77 -24.48 6.58
CA VAL A 292 38.51 -23.77 6.81
C VAL A 292 37.68 -23.84 5.54
N ARG A 293 36.58 -24.62 5.60
CA ARG A 293 35.70 -24.86 4.45
C ARG A 293 34.37 -24.18 4.66
N GLN A 294 34.08 -23.15 3.88
CA GLN A 294 32.85 -22.37 3.96
C GLN A 294 32.29 -22.04 2.56
N MET A 295 30.97 -22.06 2.45
CA MET A 295 30.18 -21.47 1.38
C MET A 295 29.61 -20.16 1.91
N ILE A 296 29.91 -19.04 1.26
CA ILE A 296 29.41 -17.71 1.61
C ILE A 296 28.44 -17.28 0.52
N ILE A 297 27.23 -16.88 0.89
CA ILE A 297 26.20 -16.39 -0.02
C ILE A 297 25.83 -14.98 0.41
N VAL A 298 25.95 -14.01 -0.50
CA VAL A 298 25.66 -12.60 -0.22
C VAL A 298 24.67 -12.09 -1.25
N SER A 299 23.58 -11.45 -0.81
CA SER A 299 22.58 -10.91 -1.73
C SER A 299 21.67 -9.86 -1.10
N THR A 300 20.89 -9.20 -1.95
CA THR A 300 19.70 -8.41 -1.57
C THR A 300 18.51 -9.34 -1.27
N PRO A 301 17.51 -8.89 -0.48
CA PRO A 301 16.30 -9.66 -0.21
C PRO A 301 15.34 -9.68 -1.43
N GLU A 302 15.76 -10.28 -2.54
CA GLU A 302 14.92 -10.36 -3.75
C GLU A 302 13.86 -11.46 -3.65
N GLY A 303 12.80 -11.25 -2.88
CA GLY A 303 11.69 -12.21 -2.83
C GLY A 303 12.02 -13.53 -2.15
N PHE A 304 11.14 -14.52 -2.36
CA PHE A 304 11.29 -15.88 -1.84
C PHE A 304 12.10 -16.78 -2.78
N ARG A 305 13.28 -16.31 -3.23
CA ARG A 305 14.16 -17.00 -4.19
C ARG A 305 15.14 -17.97 -3.52
N ALA A 306 16.28 -18.26 -4.16
CA ALA A 306 17.19 -19.34 -3.78
C ALA A 306 17.82 -19.12 -2.40
N MET A 307 18.13 -17.88 -2.00
CA MET A 307 18.64 -17.58 -0.66
C MET A 307 17.58 -17.84 0.41
N TYR A 308 16.33 -17.43 0.18
CA TYR A 308 15.21 -17.74 1.07
C TYR A 308 15.02 -19.26 1.19
N ARG A 309 15.08 -19.97 0.06
CA ARG A 309 15.02 -21.42 0.05
C ARG A 309 16.10 -22.05 0.95
N ILE A 310 17.36 -21.67 0.76
CA ILE A 310 18.50 -22.25 1.48
C ILE A 310 18.45 -21.91 2.98
N PHE A 311 18.19 -20.65 3.33
CA PHE A 311 18.38 -20.15 4.71
C PHE A 311 17.10 -20.03 5.53
N VAL A 312 15.92 -20.19 4.92
CA VAL A 312 14.64 -20.16 5.63
C VAL A 312 13.91 -21.49 5.48
N THR A 313 13.73 -21.99 4.25
CA THR A 313 12.95 -23.23 4.05
C THR A 313 13.74 -24.50 4.33
N GLU A 314 15.02 -24.53 3.94
CA GLU A 314 15.92 -25.68 4.10
C GLU A 314 16.94 -25.44 5.22
N LEU A 315 16.60 -24.62 6.22
CA LEU A 315 17.51 -24.29 7.32
C LEU A 315 17.91 -25.57 8.09
N ASP A 316 19.21 -25.72 8.36
CA ASP A 316 19.78 -26.80 9.15
C ASP A 316 20.92 -26.27 10.04
N GLU A 317 21.48 -27.13 10.89
CA GLU A 317 22.55 -26.78 11.84
C GLU A 317 23.85 -26.28 11.19
N MET A 318 24.05 -26.52 9.88
CA MET A 318 25.23 -26.11 9.14
C MET A 318 25.07 -24.73 8.49
N LYS A 319 23.87 -24.14 8.56
CA LYS A 319 23.48 -22.90 7.88
C LYS A 319 23.20 -21.79 8.88
N ARG A 320 23.71 -20.58 8.60
CA ARG A 320 23.41 -19.37 9.36
C ARG A 320 23.16 -18.21 8.41
N LEU A 321 22.13 -17.43 8.69
CA LEU A 321 21.80 -16.21 7.95
C LEU A 321 22.01 -14.98 8.84
N ILE A 322 22.81 -14.03 8.36
CA ILE A 322 23.01 -12.71 8.91
C ILE A 322 22.11 -11.75 8.12
N LYS A 323 21.26 -11.00 8.82
CA LYS A 323 20.41 -9.96 8.21
C LYS A 323 20.92 -8.60 8.64
N ALA A 324 21.14 -7.72 7.67
CA ALA A 324 21.58 -6.35 7.92
C ALA A 324 20.46 -5.36 7.60
N LYS A 325 20.30 -4.35 8.46
CA LYS A 325 19.41 -3.24 8.19
C LYS A 325 20.18 -2.15 7.46
N THR A 326 19.64 -1.67 6.36
CA THR A 326 20.25 -0.57 5.59
C THR A 326 20.38 0.70 6.44
N ARG A 327 19.50 0.90 7.43
CA ARG A 327 19.57 2.02 8.40
C ARG A 327 20.81 2.00 9.30
N ASP A 328 21.44 0.85 9.46
CA ASP A 328 22.62 0.69 10.32
C ASP A 328 23.91 1.08 9.59
N ASN A 329 23.84 1.49 8.31
CA ASN A 329 24.98 1.99 7.57
C ASN A 329 25.16 3.51 7.75
N PRO A 330 26.19 3.97 8.50
CA PRO A 330 26.45 5.40 8.74
C PRO A 330 27.00 6.14 7.51
N HIS A 331 27.39 5.43 6.44
CA HIS A 331 27.98 6.00 5.24
C HIS A 331 26.96 6.37 4.16
N LEU A 332 25.65 6.18 4.40
CA LEU A 332 24.60 6.55 3.45
C LEU A 332 24.26 8.06 3.56
N PRO A 333 24.04 8.75 2.42
CA PRO A 333 23.53 10.13 2.44
C PRO A 333 22.18 10.25 3.16
N GLU A 334 21.95 11.35 3.89
CA GLU A 334 20.72 11.57 4.69
C GLU A 334 19.41 11.54 3.86
N ASP A 335 19.49 11.82 2.55
CA ASP A 335 18.37 11.83 1.61
C ASP A 335 18.18 10.51 0.85
N TYR A 336 19.08 9.54 1.01
CA TYR A 336 19.04 8.26 0.30
C TYR A 336 17.79 7.44 0.64
N ILE A 337 17.44 7.36 1.92
CA ILE A 337 16.24 6.64 2.40
C ILE A 337 14.97 7.30 1.86
N LYS A 338 14.91 8.65 1.89
CA LYS A 338 13.78 9.42 1.36
C LYS A 338 13.60 9.25 -0.15
N THR A 339 14.69 8.97 -0.87
CA THR A 339 14.65 8.70 -2.31
C THR A 339 14.08 7.32 -2.60
N LEU A 340 14.47 6.30 -1.82
CA LEU A 340 13.90 4.95 -1.92
C LEU A 340 12.39 4.96 -1.59
N GLU A 341 11.98 5.69 -0.56
CA GLU A 341 10.55 5.87 -0.18
C GLU A 341 9.69 6.51 -1.27
N LYS A 342 10.29 7.30 -2.18
CA LYS A 342 9.58 7.90 -3.32
C LYS A 342 9.48 6.99 -4.54
N GLN A 343 10.40 6.03 -4.68
CA GLN A 343 10.53 5.19 -5.88
C GLN A 343 9.86 3.82 -5.73
N TYR A 344 9.75 3.31 -4.51
CA TYR A 344 9.25 1.95 -4.24
C TYR A 344 8.05 1.99 -3.30
N SER A 345 7.22 0.93 -3.33
CA SER A 345 6.08 0.80 -2.41
C SER A 345 6.56 0.70 -0.96
N LYS A 346 5.71 1.07 0.00
CA LYS A 346 6.08 1.09 1.42
C LYS A 346 6.59 -0.27 1.92
N GLU A 347 6.00 -1.36 1.42
CA GLU A 347 6.34 -2.74 1.77
C GLU A 347 7.71 -3.14 1.21
N LEU A 348 8.01 -2.76 -0.04
CA LEU A 348 9.33 -2.98 -0.65
C LEU A 348 10.42 -2.18 0.06
N VAL A 349 10.12 -0.94 0.42
CA VAL A 349 11.05 -0.07 1.14
C VAL A 349 11.34 -0.61 2.53
N GLU A 350 10.33 -1.02 3.29
CA GLU A 350 10.51 -1.61 4.61
C GLU A 350 11.33 -2.91 4.55
N ALA A 351 11.12 -3.75 3.54
CA ALA A 351 11.89 -4.96 3.32
C ALA A 351 13.37 -4.69 3.00
N TYR A 352 13.65 -3.74 2.10
CA TYR A 352 15.02 -3.32 1.79
C TYR A 352 15.70 -2.67 2.99
N LEU A 353 14.96 -1.90 3.80
CA LEU A 353 15.50 -1.23 4.99
C LEU A 353 15.78 -2.22 6.14
N ASN A 354 14.97 -3.27 6.27
CA ASN A 354 15.06 -4.24 7.38
C ASN A 354 15.78 -5.54 7.00
N GLY A 355 16.14 -5.75 5.73
CA GLY A 355 16.75 -7.01 5.27
C GLY A 355 15.77 -8.19 5.35
N GLU A 356 14.49 -7.93 5.13
CA GLU A 356 13.43 -8.94 5.19
C GLU A 356 13.11 -9.47 3.80
N PHE A 357 12.99 -10.79 3.67
CA PHE A 357 12.49 -11.41 2.44
C PHE A 357 11.00 -11.09 2.34
N VAL A 358 10.65 -10.16 1.46
CA VAL A 358 9.26 -9.90 1.07
C VAL A 358 9.12 -10.24 -0.40
N ASN A 359 7.95 -10.73 -0.79
CA ASN A 359 7.69 -10.97 -2.21
C ASN A 359 7.64 -9.63 -2.96
N MET A 360 8.63 -9.43 -3.85
CA MET A 360 8.79 -8.16 -4.56
C MET A 360 7.82 -7.99 -5.74
N THR A 361 7.04 -9.02 -6.04
CA THR A 361 6.08 -9.03 -7.14
C THR A 361 4.73 -8.59 -6.61
N ALA A 362 4.27 -7.41 -7.02
CA ALA A 362 2.86 -7.08 -6.96
C ALA A 362 2.10 -8.16 -7.74
N GLY A 363 1.47 -9.13 -7.06
CA GLY A 363 0.86 -10.26 -7.74
C GLY A 363 0.59 -11.53 -6.93
N ILE A 364 0.99 -11.67 -5.65
CA ILE A 364 0.61 -12.88 -4.88
C ILE A 364 -0.92 -12.97 -4.74
N ILE A 365 -1.43 -14.16 -5.03
CA ILE A 365 -2.86 -14.47 -4.98
C ILE A 365 -3.36 -14.46 -3.53
N TYR A 366 -2.73 -15.22 -2.64
CA TYR A 366 -3.13 -15.38 -1.23
C TYR A 366 -2.30 -14.51 -0.26
N HIS A 367 -2.19 -13.21 -0.53
CA HIS A 367 -1.37 -12.27 0.26
C HIS A 367 -1.78 -12.12 1.74
N THR A 368 -2.99 -12.55 2.12
CA THR A 368 -3.47 -12.54 3.52
C THR A 368 -3.04 -13.76 4.34
N PHE A 369 -2.53 -14.81 3.69
CA PHE A 369 -1.98 -15.99 4.35
C PHE A 369 -0.65 -15.66 5.04
N ASP A 370 -0.52 -16.04 6.29
CA ASP A 370 0.72 -15.95 7.05
C ASP A 370 1.05 -17.31 7.64
N ARG A 371 2.22 -17.87 7.28
CA ARG A 371 2.64 -19.20 7.69
C ARG A 371 2.63 -19.40 9.20
N LYS A 372 2.94 -18.39 10.00
CA LYS A 372 2.97 -18.49 11.46
C LYS A 372 1.58 -18.30 12.05
N LEU A 373 0.83 -17.31 11.57
CA LEU A 373 -0.47 -16.94 12.15
C LEU A 373 -1.60 -17.88 11.70
N ASN A 374 -1.48 -18.49 10.52
CA ASN A 374 -2.40 -19.52 10.02
C ASN A 374 -1.95 -20.94 10.35
N HIS A 375 -0.83 -21.14 11.06
CA HIS A 375 -0.39 -22.48 11.46
C HIS A 375 -1.36 -23.16 12.45
N THR A 376 -1.52 -24.47 12.32
CA THR A 376 -2.16 -25.34 13.31
C THR A 376 -1.43 -26.67 13.45
N ASN A 377 -1.41 -27.27 14.64
CA ASN A 377 -0.89 -28.63 14.87
C ASN A 377 -2.02 -29.68 14.83
N ALA A 378 -3.11 -29.36 14.15
CA ALA A 378 -4.24 -30.28 14.06
C ALA A 378 -3.88 -31.45 13.14
N ILE A 379 -4.27 -32.65 13.55
CA ILE A 379 -4.14 -33.89 12.78
C ILE A 379 -5.53 -34.53 12.65
N VAL A 380 -5.63 -35.52 11.77
CA VAL A 380 -6.81 -36.41 11.70
C VAL A 380 -6.94 -37.18 13.02
N MET A 381 -8.14 -37.19 13.59
CA MET A 381 -8.50 -37.94 14.78
C MET A 381 -9.52 -39.03 14.43
N PRO A 382 -9.48 -40.20 15.09
CA PRO A 382 -10.47 -41.27 14.85
C PRO A 382 -11.91 -40.76 14.91
N GLY A 383 -12.72 -41.08 13.89
CA GLY A 383 -14.11 -40.63 13.81
C GLY A 383 -14.32 -39.26 13.14
N ASP A 384 -13.27 -38.58 12.69
CA ASP A 384 -13.41 -37.32 11.95
C ASP A 384 -14.12 -37.50 10.61
N ASP A 385 -15.00 -36.55 10.28
CA ASP A 385 -15.45 -36.33 8.90
C ASP A 385 -14.31 -35.66 8.11
N LEU A 386 -13.86 -36.33 7.05
CA LEU A 386 -12.75 -35.88 6.20
C LEU A 386 -13.28 -35.21 4.95
N HIS A 387 -12.96 -33.94 4.81
CA HIS A 387 -13.33 -33.12 3.66
C HIS A 387 -12.12 -32.97 2.74
N ILE A 388 -12.15 -33.64 1.59
CA ILE A 388 -11.00 -33.76 0.69
C ILE A 388 -11.25 -32.95 -0.57
N GLY A 389 -10.48 -31.89 -0.77
CA GLY A 389 -10.47 -31.17 -2.03
C GLY A 389 -9.49 -31.79 -3.02
N MET A 390 -9.84 -31.89 -4.31
CA MET A 390 -9.09 -32.67 -5.30
C MET A 390 -8.99 -31.96 -6.66
N ASP A 391 -7.77 -31.89 -7.21
CA ASP A 391 -7.44 -31.36 -8.55
C ASP A 391 -7.14 -32.52 -9.52
N PHE A 392 -7.97 -32.68 -10.55
CA PHE A 392 -7.79 -33.71 -11.58
C PHE A 392 -6.72 -33.31 -12.61
N ASN A 393 -5.46 -33.51 -12.25
CA ASN A 393 -4.33 -33.35 -13.16
C ASN A 393 -3.61 -34.68 -13.41
N LEU A 394 -3.81 -35.26 -14.60
CA LEU A 394 -3.21 -36.54 -15.00
C LEU A 394 -1.68 -36.53 -14.88
N GLY A 395 -1.14 -37.44 -14.07
CA GLY A 395 0.30 -37.55 -13.78
C GLY A 395 0.80 -36.66 -12.65
N ASN A 396 -0.04 -35.79 -12.06
CA ASN A 396 0.32 -34.92 -10.94
C ASN A 396 -0.91 -34.52 -10.08
N MET A 397 -1.79 -35.46 -9.78
CA MET A 397 -3.00 -35.19 -8.99
C MET A 397 -2.64 -34.79 -7.56
N SER A 398 -3.38 -33.81 -7.04
CA SER A 398 -3.21 -33.30 -5.68
C SER A 398 -4.53 -33.29 -4.94
N ALA A 399 -4.50 -33.61 -3.65
CA ALA A 399 -5.63 -33.59 -2.75
C ALA A 399 -5.24 -33.00 -1.39
N ILE A 400 -6.06 -32.08 -0.88
CA ILE A 400 -5.88 -31.45 0.43
C ILE A 400 -6.97 -31.92 1.39
N VAL A 401 -6.56 -32.52 2.50
CA VAL A 401 -7.46 -33.12 3.49
C VAL A 401 -7.74 -32.11 4.59
N HIS A 402 -9.02 -31.87 4.82
CA HIS A 402 -9.52 -30.92 5.81
C HIS A 402 -10.36 -31.61 6.87
N VAL A 403 -10.29 -31.06 8.08
CA VAL A 403 -11.22 -31.37 9.16
C VAL A 403 -11.85 -30.08 9.68
N LEU A 404 -13.10 -30.17 10.11
CA LEU A 404 -13.77 -29.07 10.78
C LEU A 404 -13.53 -29.18 12.29
N ARG A 405 -13.13 -28.07 12.94
CA ARG A 405 -13.27 -27.95 14.40
C ARG A 405 -13.98 -26.66 14.71
N LYS A 406 -15.04 -26.75 15.53
CA LYS A 406 -15.93 -25.63 15.86
C LYS A 406 -16.50 -24.94 14.61
N GLY A 407 -16.75 -25.71 13.55
CA GLY A 407 -17.28 -25.20 12.27
C GLY A 407 -16.24 -24.48 11.39
N GLU A 408 -14.96 -24.48 11.77
CA GLU A 408 -13.89 -23.83 11.01
C GLU A 408 -12.94 -24.87 10.36
N PRO A 409 -12.59 -24.69 9.08
CA PRO A 409 -11.73 -25.61 8.33
C PRO A 409 -10.26 -25.54 8.76
N ARG A 410 -9.65 -26.71 8.84
CA ARG A 410 -8.21 -26.89 9.02
C ARG A 410 -7.69 -27.87 7.97
N ALA A 411 -6.77 -27.44 7.13
CA ALA A 411 -5.99 -28.37 6.32
C ALA A 411 -5.01 -29.11 7.24
N VAL A 412 -5.12 -30.43 7.28
CA VAL A 412 -4.37 -31.27 8.23
C VAL A 412 -3.39 -32.20 7.54
N GLU A 413 -3.60 -32.51 6.26
CA GLU A 413 -2.72 -33.37 5.48
C GLU A 413 -2.80 -33.06 3.97
N GLU A 414 -1.74 -33.38 3.23
CA GLU A 414 -1.71 -33.28 1.77
C GLU A 414 -1.33 -34.62 1.12
N ILE A 415 -1.95 -34.92 -0.03
CA ILE A 415 -1.61 -36.05 -0.90
C ILE A 415 -1.30 -35.45 -2.27
N VAL A 416 -0.07 -35.57 -2.74
CA VAL A 416 0.41 -34.85 -3.94
C VAL A 416 1.16 -35.79 -4.86
N GLU A 417 1.29 -35.42 -6.14
CA GLU A 417 2.06 -36.15 -7.17
C GLU A 417 1.52 -37.57 -7.44
N VAL A 418 0.20 -37.76 -7.34
CA VAL A 418 -0.44 -39.04 -7.63
C VAL A 418 -0.72 -39.17 -9.13
N LEU A 419 -0.52 -40.37 -9.66
CA LEU A 419 -0.57 -40.65 -11.10
C LEU A 419 -1.98 -40.45 -11.70
N ASP A 420 -2.99 -41.07 -11.08
CA ASP A 420 -4.36 -41.12 -11.59
C ASP A 420 -5.40 -41.30 -10.46
N THR A 421 -6.68 -41.17 -10.81
CA THR A 421 -7.81 -41.24 -9.89
C THR A 421 -7.91 -42.60 -9.16
N PRO A 422 -7.75 -43.77 -9.83
CA PRO A 422 -7.73 -45.05 -9.13
C PRO A 422 -6.64 -45.16 -8.06
N THR A 423 -5.42 -44.69 -8.38
CA THR A 423 -4.31 -44.69 -7.42
C THR A 423 -4.61 -43.73 -6.26
N MET A 424 -5.21 -42.57 -6.53
CA MET A 424 -5.63 -41.63 -5.48
C MET A 424 -6.64 -42.28 -4.52
N MET A 425 -7.61 -43.02 -5.04
CA MET A 425 -8.60 -43.72 -4.21
C MET A 425 -7.94 -44.78 -3.33
N GLN A 426 -7.02 -45.58 -3.88
CA GLN A 426 -6.26 -46.56 -3.11
C GLN A 426 -5.46 -45.89 -1.98
N VAL A 427 -4.77 -44.78 -2.27
CA VAL A 427 -4.01 -44.04 -1.23
C VAL A 427 -4.93 -43.53 -0.12
N ILE A 428 -6.12 -43.01 -0.44
CA ILE A 428 -7.08 -42.53 0.56
C ILE A 428 -7.63 -43.71 1.38
N GLN A 429 -7.99 -44.83 0.75
CA GLN A 429 -8.47 -46.03 1.44
C GLN A 429 -7.38 -46.60 2.36
N ASP A 430 -6.15 -46.73 1.87
CA ASP A 430 -5.03 -47.26 2.65
C ASP A 430 -4.68 -46.36 3.84
N ARG A 431 -4.85 -45.05 3.68
CA ARG A 431 -4.48 -44.09 4.73
C ARG A 431 -5.54 -43.95 5.81
N TYR A 432 -6.82 -43.94 5.42
CA TYR A 432 -7.91 -43.58 6.34
C TYR A 432 -8.90 -44.72 6.63
N LEU A 433 -8.90 -45.81 5.87
CA LEU A 433 -9.87 -46.91 6.02
C LEU A 433 -9.22 -48.28 6.31
N ASN A 434 -7.89 -48.32 6.51
CA ASN A 434 -7.18 -49.57 6.82
C ASN A 434 -7.43 -50.11 8.22
N ASP A 435 -7.91 -49.29 9.15
CA ASP A 435 -8.29 -49.72 10.50
C ASP A 435 -9.80 -50.00 10.57
N PRO A 436 -10.23 -51.28 10.67
CA PRO A 436 -11.64 -51.63 10.70
C PRO A 436 -12.37 -51.18 11.98
N GLU A 437 -11.65 -50.76 13.04
CA GLU A 437 -12.24 -50.23 14.26
C GLU A 437 -12.50 -48.71 14.20
N VAL A 438 -11.95 -48.01 13.20
CA VAL A 438 -12.05 -46.56 13.05
C VAL A 438 -12.81 -46.20 11.77
N TYR A 439 -14.01 -45.66 11.94
CA TYR A 439 -14.81 -45.17 10.81
C TYR A 439 -14.54 -43.68 10.56
N HIS A 440 -14.23 -43.35 9.30
CA HIS A 440 -14.18 -41.97 8.80
C HIS A 440 -15.22 -41.79 7.70
N ARG A 441 -16.02 -40.72 7.78
CA ARG A 441 -16.86 -40.31 6.66
C ARG A 441 -16.01 -39.45 5.72
N ILE A 442 -15.84 -39.91 4.48
CA ILE A 442 -14.99 -39.24 3.49
C ILE A 442 -15.86 -38.56 2.43
N ILE A 443 -15.71 -37.24 2.31
CA ILE A 443 -16.42 -36.39 1.37
C ILE A 443 -15.39 -35.75 0.44
N VAL A 444 -15.48 -36.07 -0.85
CA VAL A 444 -14.57 -35.59 -1.88
C VAL A 444 -15.23 -34.48 -2.69
N TYR A 445 -14.47 -33.42 -2.90
CA TYR A 445 -14.85 -32.24 -3.66
C TYR A 445 -13.90 -32.09 -4.86
N PRO A 446 -14.21 -32.73 -5.98
CA PRO A 446 -13.42 -32.62 -7.18
C PRO A 446 -13.67 -31.30 -7.91
N ASP A 447 -12.71 -30.87 -8.71
CA ASP A 447 -12.89 -29.76 -9.62
C ASP A 447 -13.86 -30.12 -10.77
N ALA A 448 -14.62 -29.14 -11.29
CA ALA A 448 -15.67 -29.38 -12.28
C ALA A 448 -15.18 -29.94 -13.64
N SER A 449 -13.85 -30.02 -13.87
CA SER A 449 -13.28 -30.58 -15.10
C SER A 449 -13.43 -32.11 -15.21
N GLY A 450 -13.63 -32.81 -14.08
CA GLY A 450 -13.82 -34.26 -14.05
C GLY A 450 -15.11 -34.79 -14.69
N ALA A 451 -16.05 -33.90 -15.07
CA ALA A 451 -17.28 -34.27 -15.77
C ALA A 451 -17.11 -34.37 -17.30
N SER A 452 -16.10 -33.71 -17.88
CA SER A 452 -15.81 -33.77 -19.31
C SER A 452 -14.79 -34.87 -19.59
N GLY A 453 -15.27 -36.03 -20.06
CA GLY A 453 -14.41 -37.14 -20.43
C GLY A 453 -13.34 -36.75 -21.44
N SER A 454 -12.09 -36.64 -20.99
CA SER A 454 -10.94 -36.52 -21.87
C SER A 454 -9.81 -37.46 -21.45
N THR A 455 -10.07 -38.76 -21.53
CA THR A 455 -9.03 -39.71 -21.91
C THR A 455 -9.55 -40.51 -23.09
N LYS A 456 -8.84 -40.40 -24.23
CA LYS A 456 -8.96 -41.33 -25.34
C LYS A 456 -8.57 -42.72 -24.82
N GLY A 457 -9.49 -43.47 -24.21
CA GLY A 457 -9.28 -44.89 -23.91
C GLY A 457 -9.87 -45.52 -22.64
N ALA A 458 -10.49 -44.78 -21.71
CA ALA A 458 -11.10 -45.39 -20.52
C ALA A 458 -12.59 -45.04 -20.42
N ALA A 459 -13.45 -46.06 -20.25
CA ALA A 459 -14.91 -45.96 -20.37
C ALA A 459 -15.64 -45.58 -19.05
N GLN A 460 -14.96 -44.95 -18.08
CA GLN A 460 -15.54 -44.47 -16.82
C GLN A 460 -15.07 -43.04 -16.53
N SER A 461 -15.97 -42.18 -16.05
CA SER A 461 -15.61 -40.83 -15.57
C SER A 461 -14.89 -40.91 -14.22
N ASP A 462 -13.99 -39.98 -13.94
CA ASP A 462 -13.26 -39.92 -12.66
C ASP A 462 -14.20 -39.82 -11.45
N ILE A 463 -15.34 -39.13 -11.61
CA ILE A 463 -16.41 -39.07 -10.61
C ILE A 463 -16.97 -40.48 -10.29
N ALA A 464 -17.22 -41.31 -11.31
CA ALA A 464 -17.74 -42.66 -11.11
C ALA A 464 -16.74 -43.58 -10.40
N ILE A 465 -15.43 -43.33 -10.57
CA ILE A 465 -14.37 -44.07 -9.86
C ILE A 465 -14.37 -43.73 -8.37
N ILE A 466 -14.57 -42.45 -8.02
CA ILE A 466 -14.66 -42.00 -6.62
C ILE A 466 -15.91 -42.57 -5.94
N GLU A 467 -17.07 -42.55 -6.62
CA GLU A 467 -18.31 -43.14 -6.10
C GLU A 467 -18.19 -44.67 -5.92
N GLN A 468 -17.53 -45.37 -6.85
CA GLN A 468 -17.27 -46.81 -6.73
C GLN A 468 -16.32 -47.15 -5.58
N ALA A 469 -15.42 -46.24 -5.21
CA ALA A 469 -14.56 -46.37 -4.04
C ALA A 469 -15.30 -46.20 -2.70
N GLY A 470 -16.59 -45.83 -2.74
CA GLY A 470 -17.46 -45.70 -1.57
C GLY A 470 -17.42 -44.32 -0.91
N PHE A 471 -16.88 -43.30 -1.57
CA PHE A 471 -16.80 -41.94 -1.04
C PHE A 471 -17.98 -41.08 -1.48
N GLU A 472 -18.38 -40.12 -0.62
CA GLU A 472 -19.38 -39.13 -1.00
C GLU A 472 -18.75 -38.08 -1.92
N VAL A 473 -19.40 -37.76 -3.03
CA VAL A 473 -18.88 -36.78 -3.98
C VAL A 473 -19.81 -35.57 -4.02
N VAL A 474 -19.24 -34.37 -3.86
CA VAL A 474 -19.96 -33.10 -3.97
C VAL A 474 -19.31 -32.26 -5.05
N VAL A 475 -19.98 -32.15 -6.20
CA VAL A 475 -19.50 -31.42 -7.39
C VAL A 475 -20.50 -30.32 -7.76
N ASP A 476 -20.00 -29.10 -7.96
CA ASP A 476 -20.80 -28.02 -8.52
C ASP A 476 -20.91 -28.15 -10.05
N ALA A 477 -22.01 -27.69 -10.64
CA ALA A 477 -22.24 -27.76 -12.09
C ALA A 477 -21.20 -26.98 -12.92
N SER A 478 -20.52 -26.02 -12.31
CA SER A 478 -19.41 -25.27 -12.89
C SER A 478 -18.55 -24.68 -11.76
N ASN A 479 -17.24 -24.69 -11.96
CA ASN A 479 -16.29 -24.03 -11.08
C ASN A 479 -16.59 -22.51 -11.00
N PRO A 480 -16.70 -21.91 -9.80
CA PRO A 480 -16.89 -20.47 -9.63
C PRO A 480 -15.79 -19.63 -10.30
N ALA A 481 -16.01 -18.32 -10.48
CA ALA A 481 -14.97 -17.47 -11.05
C ALA A 481 -13.72 -17.48 -10.15
N VAL A 482 -12.53 -17.62 -10.76
CA VAL A 482 -11.26 -17.80 -10.05
C VAL A 482 -11.01 -16.68 -9.02
N LYS A 483 -11.32 -15.43 -9.38
CA LYS A 483 -11.18 -14.27 -8.49
C LYS A 483 -12.09 -14.36 -7.25
N ASP A 484 -13.31 -14.87 -7.40
CA ASP A 484 -14.26 -14.98 -6.29
C ASP A 484 -13.84 -16.05 -5.28
N ARG A 485 -13.26 -17.15 -5.77
CA ARG A 485 -12.71 -18.21 -4.92
C ARG A 485 -11.49 -17.74 -4.14
N VAL A 486 -10.54 -17.11 -4.83
CA VAL A 486 -9.37 -16.49 -4.21
C VAL A 486 -9.78 -15.50 -3.13
N ASN A 487 -10.70 -14.58 -3.43
CA ASN A 487 -11.17 -13.59 -2.45
C ASN A 487 -11.83 -14.24 -1.22
N SER A 488 -12.58 -15.33 -1.43
CA SER A 488 -13.22 -16.08 -0.35
C SER A 488 -12.20 -16.74 0.57
N MET A 489 -11.18 -17.39 -0.01
CA MET A 489 -10.07 -18.00 0.73
C MET A 489 -9.22 -16.95 1.46
N GLN A 490 -8.96 -15.80 0.84
CA GLN A 490 -8.26 -14.69 1.48
C GLN A 490 -8.99 -14.16 2.72
N ALA A 491 -10.31 -13.96 2.64
CA ALA A 491 -11.13 -13.57 3.79
C ALA A 491 -11.20 -14.65 4.89
N MET A 492 -10.85 -15.90 4.58
CA MET A 492 -10.72 -16.99 5.56
C MET A 492 -9.33 -17.01 6.19
N PHE A 493 -8.27 -16.70 5.43
CA PHE A 493 -6.92 -16.58 5.96
C PHE A 493 -6.77 -15.38 6.88
N CYS A 494 -7.31 -14.22 6.51
CA CYS A 494 -7.45 -13.06 7.39
C CYS A 494 -8.50 -12.09 6.82
N ASN A 495 -9.57 -11.81 7.58
CA ASN A 495 -10.56 -10.81 7.19
C ASN A 495 -10.15 -9.39 7.66
N GLY A 496 -10.93 -8.37 7.27
CA GLY A 496 -10.72 -6.97 7.68
C GLY A 496 -10.84 -6.68 9.18
N GLU A 497 -11.33 -7.64 9.98
CA GLU A 497 -11.36 -7.57 11.46
C GLU A 497 -10.13 -8.25 12.09
N GLY A 498 -9.19 -8.78 11.29
CA GLY A 498 -8.02 -9.51 11.76
C GLY A 498 -8.29 -10.96 12.19
N LYS A 499 -9.49 -11.50 11.95
CA LYS A 499 -9.86 -12.88 12.31
C LYS A 499 -9.37 -13.88 11.25
N ARG A 500 -8.70 -14.94 11.71
CA ARG A 500 -8.19 -16.04 10.88
C ARG A 500 -9.00 -17.32 11.13
N ARG A 501 -9.82 -17.72 10.16
CA ARG A 501 -10.79 -18.83 10.29
C ARG A 501 -10.36 -20.09 9.55
N TYR A 502 -9.40 -19.99 8.64
CA TYR A 502 -8.79 -21.14 7.98
C TYR A 502 -7.34 -21.28 8.44
N LYS A 503 -6.98 -22.50 8.86
CA LYS A 503 -5.63 -22.83 9.33
C LYS A 503 -5.04 -23.99 8.57
N VAL A 504 -3.73 -24.00 8.43
CA VAL A 504 -2.97 -25.03 7.72
C VAL A 504 -1.98 -25.67 8.68
N ASN A 505 -1.95 -27.01 8.71
CA ASN A 505 -0.86 -27.71 9.34
C ASN A 505 0.37 -27.63 8.46
N THR A 506 1.17 -26.58 8.64
CA THR A 506 2.32 -26.27 7.77
C THR A 506 3.44 -27.31 7.84
N LEU A 507 3.36 -28.28 8.74
CA LEU A 507 4.29 -29.41 8.83
C LEU A 507 3.81 -30.61 8.01
N GLN A 508 2.50 -30.87 8.03
CA GLN A 508 1.87 -31.98 7.30
C GLN A 508 1.37 -31.58 5.90
N CYS A 509 1.29 -30.28 5.61
CA CYS A 509 0.94 -29.71 4.31
C CYS A 509 2.07 -28.79 3.77
N PRO A 510 3.32 -29.26 3.64
CA PRO A 510 4.44 -28.41 3.24
C PRO A 510 4.34 -27.87 1.80
N LYS A 511 3.83 -28.67 0.85
CA LYS A 511 3.68 -28.25 -0.56
C LYS A 511 2.53 -27.26 -0.71
N TYR A 512 1.40 -27.48 -0.04
CA TYR A 512 0.28 -26.55 -0.01
C TYR A 512 0.63 -25.22 0.68
N THR A 513 1.37 -25.28 1.79
CA THR A 513 1.87 -24.07 2.46
C THR A 513 2.75 -23.25 1.52
N ARG A 514 3.66 -23.92 0.79
CA ARG A 514 4.55 -23.26 -0.16
C ARG A 514 3.80 -22.62 -1.33
N THR A 515 2.83 -23.31 -1.89
CA THR A 515 2.06 -22.78 -3.02
C THR A 515 1.18 -21.59 -2.61
N LEU A 516 0.61 -21.59 -1.41
CA LEU A 516 -0.08 -20.42 -0.85
C LEU A 516 0.84 -19.19 -0.74
N GLU A 517 2.11 -19.38 -0.37
CA GLU A 517 3.11 -18.30 -0.26
C GLU A 517 3.62 -17.78 -1.62
N GLN A 518 3.54 -18.60 -2.68
CA GLN A 518 4.28 -18.39 -3.94
C GLN A 518 3.43 -18.20 -5.19
N GLN A 519 2.14 -18.55 -5.20
CA GLN A 519 1.32 -18.43 -6.40
C GLN A 519 1.04 -16.96 -6.73
N VAL A 520 1.27 -16.59 -8.00
CA VAL A 520 1.12 -15.22 -8.51
C VAL A 520 0.08 -15.16 -9.64
N TRP A 521 -0.48 -13.97 -9.87
CA TRP A 521 -1.28 -13.68 -11.06
C TRP A 521 -0.41 -13.64 -12.31
N ASP A 522 -0.95 -14.11 -13.43
CA ASP A 522 -0.40 -13.91 -14.77
C ASP A 522 -0.87 -12.58 -15.39
N ASP A 523 -0.34 -12.24 -16.58
CA ASP A 523 -0.67 -11.00 -17.30
C ASP A 523 -2.15 -10.89 -17.70
N GLN A 524 -2.92 -11.98 -17.62
CA GLN A 524 -4.34 -12.06 -17.95
C GLN A 524 -5.23 -12.05 -16.70
N GLY A 525 -4.64 -11.91 -15.50
CA GLY A 525 -5.36 -11.91 -14.23
C GLY A 525 -5.92 -13.28 -13.84
N GLN A 526 -5.27 -14.36 -14.27
CA GLN A 526 -5.49 -15.74 -13.84
C GLN A 526 -4.29 -16.24 -13.00
N PRO A 527 -4.44 -17.30 -12.20
CA PRO A 527 -3.32 -17.88 -11.49
C PRO A 527 -2.27 -18.45 -12.45
N ASP A 528 -1.01 -18.06 -12.28
CA ASP A 528 0.07 -18.54 -13.14
C ASP A 528 0.28 -20.05 -12.95
N LYS A 529 0.13 -20.78 -14.06
CA LYS A 529 0.34 -22.23 -14.14
C LYS A 529 1.75 -22.60 -14.60
N LYS A 530 2.54 -21.64 -15.09
CA LYS A 530 3.90 -21.92 -15.64
C LYS A 530 4.88 -22.35 -14.55
N ALA A 531 4.73 -21.80 -13.34
CA ALA A 531 5.57 -22.13 -12.19
C ALA A 531 5.19 -23.46 -11.49
N GLY A 532 4.07 -24.11 -11.85
CA GLY A 532 3.60 -25.36 -11.23
C GLY A 532 3.16 -25.23 -9.77
N ASN A 533 2.84 -24.00 -9.33
CA ASN A 533 2.41 -23.67 -7.97
C ASN A 533 0.87 -23.59 -7.83
N ASP A 534 0.13 -24.22 -8.75
CA ASP A 534 -1.34 -24.17 -8.82
C ASP A 534 -2.03 -25.40 -8.26
N HIS A 535 -1.51 -26.62 -8.50
CA HIS A 535 -2.25 -27.87 -8.22
C HIS A 535 -2.73 -28.03 -6.77
N THR A 536 -1.87 -27.80 -5.78
CA THR A 536 -2.28 -27.89 -4.37
C THR A 536 -3.16 -26.73 -3.94
N ASN A 537 -3.04 -25.57 -4.59
CA ASN A 537 -3.94 -24.44 -4.34
C ASN A 537 -5.32 -24.69 -4.94
N ASP A 538 -5.41 -25.23 -6.16
CA ASP A 538 -6.65 -25.62 -6.82
C ASP A 538 -7.35 -26.75 -6.03
N ALA A 539 -6.59 -27.72 -5.50
CA ALA A 539 -7.10 -28.78 -4.62
C ALA A 539 -7.46 -28.29 -3.20
N GLY A 540 -6.87 -27.18 -2.73
CA GLY A 540 -7.19 -26.56 -1.45
C GLY A 540 -8.33 -25.55 -1.53
N ASP A 541 -8.64 -25.04 -2.73
CA ASP A 541 -9.65 -24.02 -3.05
C ASP A 541 -11.06 -24.62 -3.16
N VAL A 542 -11.41 -25.44 -2.17
CA VAL A 542 -12.64 -26.23 -2.19
C VAL A 542 -13.74 -25.53 -1.40
N GLN A 543 -14.69 -25.00 -2.17
CA GLN A 543 -15.78 -24.17 -1.70
C GLN A 543 -16.68 -24.75 -0.60
N PRO A 544 -16.96 -26.08 -0.50
CA PRO A 544 -17.93 -26.52 0.50
C PRO A 544 -17.37 -26.77 1.92
N VAL A 545 -16.04 -26.71 2.12
CA VAL A 545 -15.43 -26.79 3.48
C VAL A 545 -15.39 -25.43 4.17
N VAL A 546 -15.48 -24.35 3.38
CA VAL A 546 -15.93 -23.05 3.87
C VAL A 546 -17.45 -23.18 3.99
N PRO A 547 -18.07 -22.92 5.15
CA PRO A 547 -19.51 -22.91 5.21
C PRO A 547 -20.01 -21.82 4.23
N VAL A 548 -20.43 -22.25 3.04
CA VAL A 548 -21.38 -21.51 2.22
C VAL A 548 -22.50 -21.25 3.18
N ARG A 549 -22.65 -19.96 3.50
CA ARG A 549 -23.77 -19.42 4.27
C ARG A 549 -24.98 -20.22 3.83
N ALA A 550 -25.56 -21.02 4.73
CA ALA A 550 -26.80 -21.74 4.46
C ALA A 550 -27.69 -20.76 3.68
N PRO A 551 -28.25 -21.13 2.51
CA PRO A 551 -28.92 -20.20 1.61
C PRO A 551 -29.82 -19.36 2.49
N SER A 552 -29.45 -18.09 2.65
CA SER A 552 -30.06 -17.29 3.70
C SER A 552 -31.51 -17.13 3.27
N THR A 553 -32.39 -17.80 4.00
CA THR A 553 -33.84 -17.69 3.83
C THR A 553 -34.34 -16.30 4.22
N ASN A 554 -33.43 -15.44 4.69
CA ASN A 554 -33.72 -14.11 5.18
C ASN A 554 -33.65 -13.06 4.06
N VAL A 555 -34.74 -12.31 3.92
CA VAL A 555 -34.92 -11.28 2.89
C VAL A 555 -33.94 -10.09 3.07
N ASP A 556 -33.35 -9.94 4.25
CA ASP A 556 -32.38 -8.90 4.58
C ASP A 556 -30.96 -9.14 4.05
N THR A 557 -30.73 -10.26 3.38
CA THR A 557 -29.43 -10.64 2.82
C THR A 557 -28.96 -9.62 1.79
N ARG A 558 -27.75 -9.07 2.00
CA ARG A 558 -27.13 -8.10 1.09
C ARG A 558 -26.26 -8.77 0.03
N HIS A 559 -26.26 -8.23 -1.18
CA HIS A 559 -25.36 -8.66 -2.26
C HIS A 559 -23.89 -8.35 -1.92
N PRO A 560 -22.90 -9.18 -2.31
CA PRO A 560 -21.49 -8.93 -2.02
C PRO A 560 -20.99 -7.54 -2.45
N GLN A 561 -21.33 -7.12 -3.68
CA GLN A 561 -20.96 -5.79 -4.20
C GLN A 561 -21.60 -4.63 -3.41
N TYR A 562 -22.71 -4.83 -2.69
CA TYR A 562 -23.28 -3.81 -1.81
C TYR A 562 -22.31 -3.49 -0.66
N ALA A 563 -21.70 -4.52 -0.07
CA ALA A 563 -20.80 -4.36 1.06
C ALA A 563 -19.52 -3.61 0.68
N HIS A 564 -19.06 -3.73 -0.57
CA HIS A 564 -17.83 -3.07 -1.04
C HIS A 564 -18.01 -1.56 -1.26
N ARG A 565 -19.25 -1.09 -1.51
CA ARG A 565 -19.54 0.30 -1.89
C ARG A 565 -20.19 1.13 -0.79
N VAL A 566 -20.67 0.48 0.28
CA VAL A 566 -21.42 1.15 1.36
C VAL A 566 -20.59 2.25 2.05
N GLU A 567 -19.28 2.09 2.14
CA GLU A 567 -18.40 3.09 2.74
C GLU A 567 -18.24 4.34 1.86
N ASP A 568 -18.01 4.17 0.56
CA ASP A 568 -17.97 5.28 -0.42
C ASP A 568 -19.27 6.07 -0.38
N TRP A 569 -20.38 5.35 -0.39
CA TRP A 569 -21.72 5.87 -0.25
C TRP A 569 -21.86 6.71 1.04
N ASP A 570 -21.46 6.17 2.18
CA ASP A 570 -21.53 6.89 3.47
C ASP A 570 -20.68 8.16 3.48
N ALA A 571 -19.47 8.08 2.96
CA ALA A 571 -18.53 9.20 2.90
C ALA A 571 -19.09 10.36 2.06
N VAL A 572 -19.56 10.06 0.84
CA VAL A 572 -20.15 11.07 -0.05
C VAL A 572 -21.40 11.69 0.58
N ALA A 573 -22.27 10.86 1.16
CA ALA A 573 -23.50 11.33 1.78
C ALA A 573 -23.24 12.25 2.98
N ALA A 574 -22.27 11.90 3.83
CA ALA A 574 -21.89 12.72 4.97
C ALA A 574 -21.31 14.06 4.51
N CYS A 575 -20.42 14.05 3.51
CA CYS A 575 -19.83 15.27 2.96
C CYS A 575 -20.89 16.19 2.36
N VAL A 576 -21.83 15.64 1.58
CA VAL A 576 -22.92 16.40 0.95
C VAL A 576 -23.88 16.98 1.99
N ALA A 577 -24.26 16.19 3.00
CA ALA A 577 -25.12 16.64 4.10
C ALA A 577 -24.47 17.74 4.96
N GLY A 578 -23.14 17.84 4.94
CA GLY A 578 -22.39 18.95 5.51
C GLY A 578 -21.91 18.72 6.95
N ARG A 579 -21.55 19.81 7.62
CA ARG A 579 -20.79 19.78 8.88
C ARG A 579 -21.43 18.91 9.96
N HIS A 580 -22.74 19.01 10.17
CA HIS A 580 -23.41 18.26 11.24
C HIS A 580 -23.33 16.74 11.01
N ALA A 581 -23.49 16.27 9.77
CA ALA A 581 -23.41 14.86 9.44
C ALA A 581 -21.99 14.31 9.57
N ILE A 582 -20.99 15.09 9.15
CA ILE A 582 -19.57 14.73 9.30
C ILE A 582 -19.17 14.68 10.79
N LEU A 583 -19.57 15.66 11.59
CA LEU A 583 -19.28 15.65 13.03
C LEU A 583 -20.01 14.52 13.76
N ALA A 584 -21.24 14.20 13.37
CA ALA A 584 -21.99 13.07 13.92
C ALA A 584 -21.33 11.70 13.65
N GLY A 585 -20.58 11.58 12.55
CA GLY A 585 -19.78 10.38 12.28
C GLY A 585 -18.58 10.21 13.23
N GLY A 586 -18.20 11.25 13.96
CA GLY A 586 -17.19 11.20 15.01
C GLY A 586 -15.88 10.56 14.57
N LYS A 587 -15.44 9.54 15.31
CA LYS A 587 -14.16 8.85 15.11
C LYS A 587 -14.03 8.18 13.73
N ARG A 588 -15.17 7.95 13.03
CA ARG A 588 -15.17 7.39 11.68
C ARG A 588 -14.53 8.33 10.66
N TRP A 589 -14.79 9.64 10.78
CA TRP A 589 -14.31 10.64 9.83
C TRP A 589 -13.20 11.52 10.40
N LEU A 590 -13.17 11.71 11.72
CA LEU A 590 -12.16 12.47 12.42
C LEU A 590 -11.55 11.63 13.55
N PRO A 591 -10.42 10.95 13.30
CA PRO A 591 -9.74 10.17 14.31
C PRO A 591 -9.40 10.99 15.56
N HIS A 592 -9.18 10.30 16.68
CA HIS A 592 -8.78 10.97 17.91
C HIS A 592 -7.34 11.52 17.76
N PRO A 593 -7.03 12.75 18.20
CA PRO A 593 -5.71 13.36 18.06
C PRO A 593 -4.63 12.79 19.01
N SER A 594 -4.88 11.61 19.60
CA SER A 594 -3.93 10.95 20.51
C SER A 594 -3.93 9.46 20.24
N ASP A 595 -2.73 8.88 20.24
CA ASP A 595 -2.49 7.44 20.05
C ASP A 595 -2.88 6.58 21.26
N ALA A 596 -3.20 7.21 22.41
CA ALA A 596 -3.63 6.54 23.63
C ALA A 596 -4.75 7.33 24.35
N PRO A 597 -5.96 7.42 23.76
CA PRO A 597 -7.06 8.21 24.30
C PRO A 597 -7.53 7.71 25.67
N GLU A 598 -7.51 6.39 25.90
CA GLU A 598 -7.78 5.76 27.20
C GLU A 598 -6.86 6.23 28.35
N VAL A 599 -5.70 6.80 28.04
CA VAL A 599 -4.77 7.35 29.03
C VAL A 599 -4.87 8.87 29.09
N THR A 600 -4.92 9.53 27.93
CA THR A 600 -4.75 10.99 27.81
C THR A 600 -6.07 11.77 27.76
N ASP A 601 -7.20 11.13 27.46
CA ASP A 601 -8.53 11.74 27.33
C ASP A 601 -9.63 10.80 27.85
N LYS A 602 -9.53 10.39 29.12
CA LYS A 602 -10.44 9.41 29.75
C LYS A 602 -11.90 9.84 29.76
N ASP A 603 -12.15 11.15 29.86
CA ASP A 603 -13.49 11.75 29.89
C ASP A 603 -13.97 12.17 28.49
N GLY A 604 -13.12 12.03 27.46
CA GLY A 604 -13.41 12.42 26.08
C GLY A 604 -13.54 13.95 25.89
N SER A 605 -13.12 14.74 26.88
CA SER A 605 -13.27 16.19 26.87
C SER A 605 -12.37 16.84 25.82
N ARG A 606 -11.15 16.33 25.63
CA ARG A 606 -10.23 16.80 24.60
C ARG A 606 -10.80 16.53 23.21
N TYR A 607 -11.32 15.34 22.96
CA TYR A 607 -11.92 14.99 21.68
C TYR A 607 -13.14 15.86 21.35
N LYS A 608 -14.02 16.12 22.33
CA LYS A 608 -15.16 17.02 22.13
C LYS A 608 -14.71 18.44 21.76
N ASN A 609 -13.68 18.95 22.44
CA ASN A 609 -13.12 20.28 22.14
C ASN A 609 -12.43 20.32 20.77
N TYR A 610 -11.73 19.25 20.39
CA TYR A 610 -11.13 19.08 19.07
C TYR A 610 -12.19 19.11 17.96
N GLN A 611 -13.29 18.35 18.12
CA GLN A 611 -14.43 18.38 17.20
C GLN A 611 -15.11 19.75 17.12
N ALA A 612 -15.25 20.46 18.25
CA ALA A 612 -15.88 21.78 18.30
C ALA A 612 -15.08 22.84 17.52
N ARG A 613 -13.75 22.75 17.58
CA ARG A 613 -12.83 23.66 16.86
C ARG A 613 -12.71 23.35 15.37
N ALA A 614 -12.90 22.10 14.95
CA ALA A 614 -12.72 21.67 13.57
C ALA A 614 -13.69 22.38 12.59
N ALA A 615 -13.12 23.01 11.56
CA ALA A 615 -13.86 23.66 10.48
C ALA A 615 -14.08 22.71 9.30
N PHE A 616 -15.32 22.58 8.83
CA PHE A 616 -15.66 21.77 7.65
C PHE A 616 -16.11 22.66 6.50
N VAL A 617 -15.34 22.67 5.41
CA VAL A 617 -15.71 23.32 4.15
C VAL A 617 -16.56 22.34 3.33
N ASN A 618 -17.83 22.66 3.07
CA ASN A 618 -18.71 21.78 2.30
C ASN A 618 -18.42 21.86 0.78
N ALA A 619 -17.21 21.51 0.36
CA ALA A 619 -16.80 21.51 -1.05
C ALA A 619 -17.65 20.52 -1.86
N THR A 620 -17.75 19.26 -1.42
CA THR A 620 -18.49 18.20 -2.13
C THR A 620 -19.97 18.55 -2.34
N GLY A 621 -20.66 19.04 -1.31
CA GLY A 621 -22.07 19.43 -1.41
C GLY A 621 -22.27 20.67 -2.31
N ARG A 622 -21.37 21.66 -2.23
CA ARG A 622 -21.39 22.82 -3.14
C ARG A 622 -21.16 22.42 -4.59
N THR A 623 -20.20 21.53 -4.85
CA THR A 623 -19.95 20.98 -6.19
C THR A 623 -21.19 20.26 -6.72
N LEU A 624 -21.81 19.38 -5.91
CA LEU A 624 -23.06 18.71 -6.31
C LEU A 624 -24.17 19.70 -6.69
N GLN A 625 -24.41 20.72 -5.87
CA GLN A 625 -25.44 21.73 -6.17
C GLN A 625 -25.08 22.55 -7.42
N GLY A 626 -23.79 22.87 -7.62
CA GLY A 626 -23.29 23.50 -8.83
C GLY A 626 -23.55 22.67 -10.08
N LEU A 627 -23.21 21.37 -10.05
CA LEU A 627 -23.47 20.42 -11.14
C LEU A 627 -24.96 20.32 -11.47
N LEU A 628 -25.82 20.18 -10.46
CA LEU A 628 -27.28 20.17 -10.66
C LEU A 628 -27.80 21.52 -11.18
N GLY A 629 -27.18 22.63 -10.79
CA GLY A 629 -27.49 23.96 -11.32
C GLY A 629 -27.15 24.07 -12.80
N ILE A 630 -25.99 23.54 -13.22
CA ILE A 630 -25.54 23.52 -14.61
C ILE A 630 -26.52 22.72 -15.48
N VAL A 631 -26.87 21.48 -15.10
CA VAL A 631 -27.72 20.62 -15.94
C VAL A 631 -29.15 21.15 -16.09
N PHE A 632 -29.72 21.68 -15.00
CA PHE A 632 -31.11 22.17 -14.98
C PHE A 632 -31.21 23.70 -15.14
N SER A 633 -30.16 24.36 -15.63
CA SER A 633 -30.19 25.79 -15.99
C SER A 633 -31.00 26.04 -17.25
N GLU A 634 -30.93 25.11 -18.21
CA GLU A 634 -31.78 25.06 -19.39
C GLU A 634 -33.05 24.23 -19.12
N SER A 635 -34.13 24.55 -19.84
CA SER A 635 -35.42 23.87 -19.69
C SER A 635 -35.35 22.43 -20.22
N VAL A 636 -35.71 21.46 -19.38
CA VAL A 636 -35.87 20.05 -19.76
C VAL A 636 -37.14 19.90 -20.61
N SER A 637 -37.04 19.22 -21.75
CA SER A 637 -38.20 18.92 -22.59
C SER A 637 -38.89 17.65 -22.09
N ILE A 638 -40.20 17.75 -21.83
CA ILE A 638 -41.03 16.64 -21.37
C ILE A 638 -42.23 16.53 -22.32
N GLU A 639 -42.32 15.42 -23.04
CA GLU A 639 -43.40 15.13 -23.99
C GLU A 639 -44.16 13.91 -23.48
N LEU A 640 -45.32 14.13 -22.84
CA LEU A 640 -46.17 13.07 -22.29
C LEU A 640 -47.57 13.14 -22.92
N SER A 641 -48.15 11.98 -23.23
CA SER A 641 -49.46 11.87 -23.86
C SER A 641 -50.33 10.79 -23.23
N GLY A 642 -51.66 10.93 -23.36
CA GLY A 642 -52.63 9.98 -22.84
C GLY A 642 -52.59 9.86 -21.31
N GLN A 643 -52.68 8.63 -20.81
CA GLN A 643 -52.68 8.33 -19.36
C GLN A 643 -51.32 8.61 -18.67
N LEU A 644 -50.24 8.84 -19.43
CA LEU A 644 -48.92 9.17 -18.88
C LEU A 644 -48.78 10.67 -18.55
N SER A 645 -49.65 11.54 -19.05
CA SER A 645 -49.64 12.99 -18.74
C SER A 645 -49.68 13.30 -17.25
N VAL A 646 -50.28 12.39 -16.48
CA VAL A 646 -50.39 12.47 -15.03
C VAL A 646 -49.02 12.42 -14.33
N LEU A 647 -48.02 11.76 -14.92
CA LEU A 647 -46.65 11.66 -14.39
C LEU A 647 -45.89 12.97 -14.44
N GLU A 648 -46.30 13.93 -15.30
CA GLU A 648 -45.61 15.21 -15.44
C GLU A 648 -45.55 15.96 -14.10
N ASN A 649 -46.67 15.98 -13.39
CA ASN A 649 -46.85 16.71 -12.14
C ASN A 649 -46.85 15.81 -10.90
N ASP A 650 -47.01 14.50 -11.07
CA ASP A 650 -47.12 13.57 -9.95
C ASP A 650 -46.70 12.14 -10.34
N VAL A 651 -45.47 11.77 -10.00
CA VAL A 651 -44.87 10.47 -10.37
C VAL A 651 -45.15 9.36 -9.37
N ASP A 652 -45.28 9.67 -8.07
CA ASP A 652 -45.39 8.71 -6.97
C ASP A 652 -46.70 8.85 -6.18
N GLY A 653 -47.59 9.72 -6.65
CA GLY A 653 -48.84 10.09 -5.99
C GLY A 653 -48.67 11.06 -4.82
N ARG A 654 -47.45 11.53 -4.53
CA ARG A 654 -47.18 12.55 -3.49
C ARG A 654 -47.01 13.96 -4.08
N ARG A 655 -47.43 14.16 -5.35
CA ARG A 655 -47.26 15.40 -6.14
C ARG A 655 -45.81 15.77 -6.42
N VAL A 656 -44.94 14.78 -6.53
CA VAL A 656 -43.57 14.97 -7.01
C VAL A 656 -43.61 15.03 -8.54
N SER A 657 -43.11 16.11 -9.15
CA SER A 657 -43.09 16.23 -10.61
C SER A 657 -42.01 15.36 -11.25
N LEU A 658 -42.15 15.03 -12.53
CA LEU A 658 -41.14 14.26 -13.27
C LEU A 658 -39.79 15.00 -13.30
N LEU A 659 -39.81 16.33 -13.36
CA LEU A 659 -38.62 17.17 -13.27
C LEU A 659 -37.92 17.05 -11.90
N GLN A 660 -38.69 17.05 -10.80
CA GLN A 660 -38.16 16.86 -9.45
C GLN A 660 -37.56 15.46 -9.29
N LEU A 661 -38.22 14.44 -9.86
CA LEU A 661 -37.70 13.08 -9.90
C LEU A 661 -36.36 13.03 -10.65
N ALA A 662 -36.29 13.61 -11.86
CA ALA A 662 -35.07 13.64 -12.66
C ALA A 662 -33.91 14.34 -11.93
N ARG A 663 -34.18 15.47 -11.27
CA ARG A 663 -33.18 16.18 -10.45
C ARG A 663 -32.72 15.34 -9.25
N GLY A 664 -33.64 14.64 -8.59
CA GLY A 664 -33.33 13.71 -7.51
C GLY A 664 -32.50 12.50 -7.98
N MET A 665 -32.85 11.93 -9.13
CA MET A 665 -32.14 10.82 -9.75
C MET A 665 -30.71 11.22 -10.13
N LEU A 666 -30.52 12.37 -10.79
CA LEU A 666 -29.17 12.86 -11.11
C LEU A 666 -28.34 13.13 -9.86
N SER A 667 -28.96 13.71 -8.83
CA SER A 667 -28.31 13.96 -7.54
C SER A 667 -27.82 12.64 -6.91
N GLN A 668 -28.62 11.59 -6.95
CA GLN A 668 -28.27 10.28 -6.39
C GLN A 668 -27.28 9.52 -7.27
N ASN A 669 -27.36 9.69 -8.59
CA ASN A 669 -26.38 9.14 -9.52
C ASN A 669 -24.97 9.68 -9.24
N LEU A 670 -24.83 11.01 -9.12
CA LEU A 670 -23.56 11.65 -8.77
C LEU A 670 -23.04 11.26 -7.37
N GLN A 671 -23.94 11.01 -6.42
CA GLN A 671 -23.58 10.69 -5.03
C GLN A 671 -23.26 9.20 -4.79
N ARG A 672 -23.88 8.29 -5.54
CA ARG A 672 -23.84 6.85 -5.26
C ARG A 672 -23.36 6.00 -6.43
N GLY A 673 -23.31 6.55 -7.65
CA GLY A 673 -23.06 5.79 -8.87
C GLY A 673 -24.15 4.75 -9.18
N ARG A 674 -25.25 4.75 -8.43
CA ARG A 674 -26.29 3.74 -8.55
C ARG A 674 -27.65 4.18 -8.03
N GLY A 675 -28.69 3.74 -8.71
CA GLY A 675 -30.07 3.73 -8.25
C GLY A 675 -30.93 2.79 -9.09
N GLY A 676 -32.23 2.91 -8.97
CA GLY A 676 -33.15 2.27 -9.89
C GLY A 676 -34.58 2.77 -9.74
N LEU A 677 -35.35 2.57 -10.79
CA LEU A 677 -36.71 3.07 -10.94
C LEU A 677 -37.67 1.89 -11.07
N LEU A 678 -38.59 1.75 -10.12
CA LEU A 678 -39.64 0.74 -10.14
C LEU A 678 -40.90 1.35 -10.77
N VAL A 679 -41.44 0.69 -11.80
CA VAL A 679 -42.71 1.04 -12.42
C VAL A 679 -43.81 0.18 -11.81
N ASP A 680 -44.80 0.82 -11.16
CA ASP A 680 -45.98 0.15 -10.60
C ASP A 680 -47.27 0.69 -11.21
N TRP A 681 -48.26 -0.18 -11.36
CA TRP A 681 -49.60 0.10 -11.90
C TRP A 681 -50.72 -0.37 -10.97
N SER A 682 -50.40 -1.32 -10.09
CA SER A 682 -51.41 -2.06 -9.33
C SER A 682 -52.01 -1.24 -8.19
N GLY A 683 -51.33 -0.19 -7.73
CA GLY A 683 -51.69 0.56 -6.53
C GLY A 683 -51.60 -0.26 -5.24
N LYS A 684 -51.27 -1.56 -5.33
CA LYS A 684 -51.23 -2.52 -4.21
C LYS A 684 -50.01 -2.32 -3.31
N PHE A 685 -49.02 -1.56 -3.77
CA PHE A 685 -47.76 -1.30 -3.08
C PHE A 685 -47.67 0.15 -2.57
N SER A 686 -48.82 0.82 -2.48
CA SER A 686 -49.01 2.17 -1.93
C SER A 686 -50.02 2.09 -0.78
N ASP A 687 -49.77 2.82 0.32
CA ASP A 687 -50.60 2.81 1.54
C ASP A 687 -52.06 3.27 1.35
N THR A 688 -52.43 3.70 0.14
CA THR A 688 -53.77 4.21 -0.16
C THR A 688 -54.44 3.43 -1.30
N ALA A 689 -55.55 2.75 -0.98
CA ALA A 689 -56.42 2.03 -1.92
C ALA A 689 -57.01 2.90 -3.05
N ALA A 690 -56.88 4.23 -2.96
CA ALA A 690 -57.40 5.20 -3.93
C ALA A 690 -56.60 5.31 -5.25
N ARG A 691 -55.52 4.53 -5.44
CA ARG A 691 -54.57 4.68 -6.56
C ARG A 691 -54.51 3.51 -7.55
N LEU A 692 -55.50 2.62 -7.52
CA LEU A 692 -55.63 1.51 -8.46
C LEU A 692 -55.80 2.02 -9.90
N GLY A 693 -54.95 1.57 -10.83
CA GLY A 693 -55.08 1.85 -12.27
C GLY A 693 -54.36 3.11 -12.77
N ARG A 694 -53.32 3.57 -12.07
CA ARG A 694 -52.48 4.71 -12.46
C ARG A 694 -51.00 4.28 -12.51
N PRO A 695 -50.20 4.73 -13.51
CA PRO A 695 -48.77 4.45 -13.54
C PRO A 695 -48.06 5.26 -12.45
N MET A 696 -47.14 4.62 -11.73
CA MET A 696 -46.30 5.22 -10.70
C MET A 696 -44.83 4.89 -10.94
N LEU A 697 -43.97 5.87 -10.74
CA LEU A 697 -42.52 5.74 -10.84
C LEU A 697 -41.92 5.99 -9.45
N LYS A 698 -41.39 4.94 -8.81
CA LYS A 698 -40.76 5.06 -7.49
C LYS A 698 -39.26 4.83 -7.61
N PHE A 699 -38.50 5.88 -7.31
CA PHE A 699 -37.05 5.82 -7.32
C PHE A 699 -36.50 5.23 -6.01
N TYR A 700 -35.56 4.30 -6.12
CA TYR A 700 -34.85 3.70 -5.00
C TYR A 700 -33.36 4.03 -5.09
N THR A 701 -32.81 4.52 -3.99
CA THR A 701 -31.38 4.83 -3.85
C THR A 701 -30.54 3.54 -3.75
N ALA A 702 -29.24 3.63 -4.03
CA ALA A 702 -28.32 2.49 -3.93
C ALA A 702 -28.43 1.71 -2.60
N LYS A 703 -28.58 2.41 -1.47
CA LYS A 703 -28.69 1.78 -0.15
C LYS A 703 -30.00 1.02 0.07
N GLN A 704 -31.07 1.42 -0.61
CA GLN A 704 -32.36 0.75 -0.54
C GLN A 704 -32.39 -0.51 -1.41
N ILE A 705 -31.49 -0.63 -2.39
CA ILE A 705 -31.36 -1.83 -3.23
C ILE A 705 -30.35 -2.77 -2.58
N ILE A 706 -30.83 -3.71 -1.77
CA ILE A 706 -29.94 -4.53 -0.92
C ILE A 706 -29.46 -5.80 -1.61
N ASN A 707 -30.24 -6.37 -2.52
CA ASN A 707 -29.90 -7.61 -3.21
C ASN A 707 -30.42 -7.63 -4.64
N TRP A 708 -29.70 -8.29 -5.54
CA TRP A 708 -30.10 -8.42 -6.93
C TRP A 708 -29.47 -9.66 -7.56
N ARG A 709 -30.05 -10.09 -8.69
CA ARG A 709 -29.47 -11.12 -9.55
C ARG A 709 -29.82 -10.80 -10.99
N GLN A 710 -28.81 -10.79 -11.84
CA GLN A 710 -28.96 -10.60 -13.28
C GLN A 710 -28.36 -11.79 -14.01
N VAL A 711 -29.03 -12.26 -15.06
CA VAL A 711 -28.54 -13.31 -15.95
C VAL A 711 -28.61 -12.78 -17.37
N GLY A 712 -27.45 -12.46 -17.95
CA GLY A 712 -27.37 -11.71 -19.21
C GLY A 712 -28.02 -10.33 -19.07
N THR A 713 -28.94 -9.97 -19.96
CA THR A 713 -29.68 -8.69 -19.89
C THR A 713 -30.93 -8.74 -19.02
N LYS A 714 -31.31 -9.90 -18.48
CA LYS A 714 -32.57 -10.07 -17.73
C LYS A 714 -32.34 -10.03 -16.22
N THR A 715 -32.99 -9.08 -15.55
CA THR A 715 -33.07 -9.02 -14.09
C THR A 715 -33.96 -10.14 -13.54
N LYS A 716 -33.40 -11.00 -12.68
CA LYS A 716 -34.08 -12.19 -12.11
C LYS A 716 -34.52 -11.98 -10.66
N LEU A 717 -33.79 -11.17 -9.90
CA LEU A 717 -34.10 -10.84 -8.51
C LEU A 717 -33.74 -9.39 -8.25
N VAL A 718 -34.60 -8.68 -7.53
CA VAL A 718 -34.31 -7.39 -6.90
C VAL A 718 -34.96 -7.40 -5.52
N VAL A 719 -34.23 -7.02 -4.49
CA VAL A 719 -34.73 -6.85 -3.14
C VAL A 719 -34.52 -5.40 -2.71
N LEU A 720 -35.62 -4.73 -2.44
CA LEU A 720 -35.67 -3.33 -2.03
C LEU A 720 -36.01 -3.26 -0.55
N ARG A 721 -35.35 -2.36 0.19
CA ARG A 721 -35.54 -2.13 1.62
C ARG A 721 -35.75 -0.64 1.87
N TRP A 722 -36.80 -0.29 2.60
CA TRP A 722 -37.01 1.08 3.08
C TRP A 722 -37.60 1.09 4.49
N GLU A 723 -37.61 2.27 5.08
CA GLU A 723 -38.03 2.50 6.46
C GLU A 723 -39.16 3.53 6.44
N GLU A 724 -40.22 3.27 7.17
CA GLU A 724 -41.36 4.16 7.34
C GLU A 724 -41.69 4.31 8.83
N PHE A 725 -42.29 5.43 9.18
CA PHE A 725 -42.84 5.65 10.51
C PHE A 725 -44.30 5.23 10.47
N ALA A 726 -44.65 4.25 11.30
CA ALA A 726 -46.04 3.84 11.51
C ALA A 726 -46.58 4.54 12.75
N ASP A 727 -47.75 5.15 12.59
CA ASP A 727 -48.56 5.66 13.69
C ASP A 727 -49.44 4.49 14.17
N LEU A 728 -49.41 4.18 15.46
CA LEU A 728 -50.42 3.31 16.06
C LEU A 728 -51.62 4.19 16.40
N GLU A 729 -52.84 3.74 16.06
CA GLU A 729 -54.07 4.56 16.19
C GLU A 729 -54.29 5.16 17.59
N ASP A 730 -53.70 4.56 18.64
CA ASP A 730 -53.84 4.96 20.04
C ASP A 730 -52.53 5.50 20.71
N ASP A 731 -51.45 5.72 19.95
CA ASP A 731 -50.16 6.22 20.50
C ASP A 731 -49.62 7.43 19.71
N PHE A 732 -49.14 8.45 20.44
CA PHE A 732 -48.46 9.61 19.85
C PHE A 732 -47.01 9.29 19.43
N ASN A 733 -46.47 8.14 19.82
CA ASN A 733 -45.15 7.70 19.40
C ASN A 733 -45.15 7.18 17.95
N GLN A 734 -44.15 7.62 17.19
CA GLN A 734 -43.89 7.09 15.86
C GLN A 734 -42.96 5.88 15.95
N TYR A 735 -43.42 4.74 15.45
CA TYR A 735 -42.63 3.51 15.45
C TYR A 735 -41.97 3.31 14.10
N LYS A 736 -40.67 3.02 14.12
CA LYS A 736 -39.91 2.75 12.89
C LYS A 736 -40.20 1.33 12.43
N VAL A 737 -40.75 1.20 11.23
CA VAL A 737 -41.06 -0.06 10.57
C VAL A 737 -40.16 -0.23 9.35
N ILE A 738 -39.60 -1.43 9.19
CA ILE A 738 -38.77 -1.80 8.04
C ILE A 738 -39.59 -2.66 7.09
N TYR A 739 -39.60 -2.30 5.82
CA TYR A 739 -40.22 -3.06 4.75
C TYR A 739 -39.17 -3.62 3.80
N TRP A 740 -39.42 -4.82 3.28
CA TRP A 740 -38.69 -5.37 2.15
C TRP A 740 -39.64 -5.77 1.02
N LEU A 741 -39.32 -5.35 -0.20
CA LEU A 741 -40.01 -5.78 -1.41
C LEU A 741 -39.09 -6.71 -2.19
N GLU A 742 -39.49 -7.97 -2.29
CA GLU A 742 -38.84 -8.98 -3.10
C GLU A 742 -39.52 -9.06 -4.46
N LEU A 743 -38.76 -8.77 -5.53
CA LEU A 743 -39.18 -8.95 -6.92
C LEU A 743 -38.37 -10.10 -7.51
N ARG A 744 -39.02 -11.17 -7.97
CA ARG A 744 -38.33 -12.38 -8.43
C ARG A 744 -39.01 -12.98 -9.65
N VAL A 745 -38.21 -13.40 -10.63
CA VAL A 745 -38.63 -14.30 -11.71
C VAL A 745 -38.46 -15.74 -11.22
N ARG A 746 -39.55 -16.51 -11.16
CA ARG A 746 -39.52 -17.91 -10.67
C ARG A 746 -39.21 -18.89 -11.82
N ASN A 747 -39.18 -20.19 -11.51
CA ASN A 747 -38.83 -21.26 -12.44
C ASN A 747 -39.79 -21.38 -13.63
N ASP A 748 -41.00 -20.84 -13.50
CA ASP A 748 -42.00 -20.72 -14.57
C ASP A 748 -41.66 -19.60 -15.58
N GLY A 749 -40.56 -18.87 -15.37
CA GLY A 749 -40.16 -17.75 -16.22
C GLY A 749 -41.03 -16.49 -16.02
N LYS A 750 -41.88 -16.46 -14.99
CA LYS A 750 -42.79 -15.34 -14.73
C LYS A 750 -42.37 -14.53 -13.51
N ALA A 751 -42.67 -13.24 -13.53
CA ALA A 751 -42.30 -12.29 -12.49
C ALA A 751 -43.35 -12.23 -11.37
N TYR A 752 -42.87 -12.26 -10.13
CA TYR A 752 -43.67 -12.16 -8.91
C TYR A 752 -43.09 -11.10 -7.99
N SER A 753 -43.95 -10.57 -7.13
CA SER A 753 -43.62 -9.64 -6.06
C SER A 753 -44.05 -10.22 -4.72
N ARG A 754 -43.32 -9.89 -3.65
CA ARG A 754 -43.64 -10.32 -2.29
C ARG A 754 -43.19 -9.24 -1.31
N LEU A 755 -44.11 -8.77 -0.46
CA LEU A 755 -43.84 -7.78 0.56
C LEU A 755 -43.56 -8.46 1.91
N TRP A 756 -42.54 -7.97 2.60
CA TRP A 756 -42.16 -8.38 3.94
C TRP A 756 -42.14 -7.15 4.85
N LYS A 757 -42.48 -7.35 6.12
CA LYS A 757 -42.50 -6.30 7.15
C LYS A 757 -41.84 -6.85 8.41
N ASP A 758 -41.01 -6.02 9.04
CA ASP A 758 -40.41 -6.37 10.33
C ASP A 758 -41.47 -6.27 11.43
N ALA A 759 -41.74 -7.38 12.12
CA ALA A 759 -42.71 -7.45 13.22
C ALA A 759 -42.12 -7.01 14.57
N SER A 760 -40.82 -6.70 14.63
CA SER A 760 -40.14 -6.32 15.88
C SER A 760 -40.59 -4.98 16.48
N ALA A 761 -41.27 -4.12 15.70
CA ALA A 761 -41.85 -2.86 16.20
C ALA A 761 -43.09 -3.07 17.09
N THR A 762 -43.72 -4.26 17.06
CA THR A 762 -44.93 -4.60 17.83
C THR A 762 -44.67 -5.42 19.11
N GLY A 763 -43.41 -5.57 19.55
CA GLY A 763 -43.11 -6.10 20.89
C GLY A 763 -43.11 -7.62 21.06
N THR A 764 -43.19 -8.41 19.99
CA THR A 764 -42.99 -9.87 20.05
C THR A 764 -41.76 -10.26 19.25
N GLY A 765 -40.80 -10.94 19.88
CA GLY A 765 -39.54 -11.34 19.26
C GLY A 765 -39.70 -12.31 18.08
N ALA A 766 -38.66 -12.30 17.23
CA ALA A 766 -38.38 -13.11 16.04
C ALA A 766 -38.79 -12.52 14.67
N THR A 767 -37.85 -12.67 13.73
CA THR A 767 -37.85 -12.31 12.30
C THR A 767 -39.22 -12.23 11.63
N GLY A 768 -39.55 -11.04 11.10
CA GLY A 768 -40.78 -10.79 10.36
C GLY A 768 -41.02 -11.77 9.21
N GLY A 769 -42.25 -12.29 9.14
CA GLY A 769 -42.73 -13.11 8.03
C GLY A 769 -43.17 -12.26 6.84
N PRO A 770 -43.49 -12.90 5.70
CA PRO A 770 -44.08 -12.19 4.57
C PRO A 770 -45.46 -11.62 4.93
N VAL A 771 -45.73 -10.40 4.50
CA VAL A 771 -47.07 -9.78 4.59
C VAL A 771 -47.97 -10.30 3.48
N THR A 772 -47.40 -10.58 2.32
CA THR A 772 -48.12 -11.12 1.16
C THR A 772 -47.49 -12.42 0.70
N ASP A 773 -48.29 -13.31 0.12
CA ASP A 773 -47.75 -14.38 -0.72
C ASP A 773 -47.16 -13.82 -2.02
N PHE A 774 -46.62 -14.70 -2.88
CA PHE A 774 -46.14 -14.31 -4.20
C PHE A 774 -47.29 -13.80 -5.07
N VAL A 775 -47.33 -12.49 -5.28
CA VAL A 775 -48.31 -11.81 -6.13
C VAL A 775 -47.76 -11.71 -7.56
N PRO A 776 -48.46 -12.23 -8.59
CA PRO A 776 -48.01 -12.15 -9.97
C PRO A 776 -48.00 -10.69 -10.46
N ILE A 777 -46.94 -10.31 -11.18
CA ILE A 777 -46.83 -8.98 -11.79
C ILE A 777 -47.55 -9.02 -13.15
N ILE A 778 -48.63 -8.27 -13.28
CA ILE A 778 -49.46 -8.24 -14.50
C ILE A 778 -49.17 -6.96 -15.28
N ILE A 779 -48.66 -7.07 -16.51
CA ILE A 779 -48.44 -5.96 -17.45
C ILE A 779 -49.42 -6.13 -18.61
N ALA A 780 -50.18 -5.10 -18.96
CA ALA A 780 -51.17 -5.13 -20.05
C ALA A 780 -52.15 -6.32 -19.97
N GLY A 781 -52.54 -6.75 -18.76
CA GLY A 781 -53.43 -7.90 -18.54
C GLY A 781 -52.77 -9.27 -18.68
N SER A 782 -51.47 -9.34 -19.00
CA SER A 782 -50.70 -10.58 -19.11
C SER A 782 -49.66 -10.72 -17.99
N HIS A 783 -49.37 -11.95 -17.57
CA HIS A 783 -48.33 -12.20 -16.56
C HIS A 783 -46.94 -11.92 -17.15
N ALA A 784 -46.26 -10.92 -16.58
CA ALA A 784 -44.97 -10.45 -17.04
C ALA A 784 -43.88 -11.52 -16.93
N ASP A 785 -42.98 -11.55 -17.91
CA ASP A 785 -41.78 -12.39 -17.95
C ASP A 785 -40.52 -11.68 -17.39
N THR A 786 -40.66 -10.39 -17.09
CA THR A 786 -39.60 -9.48 -16.65
C THR A 786 -40.06 -8.64 -15.47
N ILE A 787 -39.10 -8.24 -14.63
CA ILE A 787 -39.36 -7.36 -13.49
C ILE A 787 -39.42 -5.91 -14.00
N PRO A 788 -40.44 -5.10 -13.67
CA PRO A 788 -40.60 -3.72 -14.13
C PRO A 788 -39.68 -2.75 -13.37
N PHE A 789 -38.38 -3.08 -13.30
CA PHE A 789 -37.36 -2.33 -12.59
C PHE A 789 -36.24 -1.94 -13.56
N VAL A 790 -35.96 -0.64 -13.66
CA VAL A 790 -34.94 -0.08 -14.54
C VAL A 790 -33.75 0.35 -13.69
N TRP A 791 -32.55 -0.05 -14.10
CA TRP A 791 -31.31 0.31 -13.42
C TRP A 791 -30.86 1.74 -13.77
N LEU A 792 -30.20 2.39 -12.83
CA LEU A 792 -29.53 3.67 -13.02
C LEU A 792 -28.08 3.54 -12.55
N GLY A 793 -27.13 3.84 -13.43
CA GLY A 793 -25.70 3.93 -13.10
C GLY A 793 -25.07 5.22 -13.61
N SER A 794 -23.85 5.49 -13.15
CA SER A 794 -23.08 6.68 -13.53
C SER A 794 -22.23 6.47 -14.79
N MET A 795 -21.86 5.23 -15.06
CA MET A 795 -21.18 4.79 -16.27
C MET A 795 -22.19 4.12 -17.19
N ASP A 796 -22.82 3.04 -16.71
CA ASP A 796 -23.77 2.23 -17.48
C ASP A 796 -25.02 1.92 -16.66
N ASN A 797 -26.19 1.84 -17.31
CA ASN A 797 -27.46 1.53 -16.64
C ASN A 797 -27.67 0.01 -16.47
N ASP A 798 -26.83 -0.62 -15.65
CA ASP A 798 -26.91 -2.05 -15.34
C ASP A 798 -26.99 -2.34 -13.82
N ALA A 799 -27.00 -3.62 -13.43
CA ALA A 799 -27.12 -3.99 -12.03
C ALA A 799 -25.81 -3.87 -11.23
N GLU A 800 -24.66 -3.66 -11.88
CA GLU A 800 -23.37 -3.52 -11.23
C GLU A 800 -23.22 -2.11 -10.63
N PRO A 801 -22.87 -1.98 -9.34
CA PRO A 801 -22.68 -0.66 -8.75
C PRO A 801 -21.37 -0.01 -9.21
N ASP A 802 -21.50 1.09 -9.94
CA ASP A 802 -20.39 1.96 -10.33
C ASP A 802 -19.74 2.66 -9.12
N LEU A 803 -18.52 3.17 -9.34
CA LEU A 803 -17.88 4.09 -8.41
C LEU A 803 -18.63 5.42 -8.41
N PRO A 804 -19.01 5.98 -7.24
CA PRO A 804 -19.68 7.28 -7.20
C PRO A 804 -18.80 8.39 -7.82
N PRO A 805 -19.32 9.20 -8.76
CA PRO A 805 -18.56 10.28 -9.38
C PRO A 805 -17.93 11.28 -8.38
N LEU A 806 -18.59 11.49 -7.24
CA LEU A 806 -18.12 12.38 -6.18
C LEU A 806 -17.26 11.70 -5.10
N ALA A 807 -16.96 10.40 -5.24
CA ALA A 807 -16.23 9.63 -4.22
C ALA A 807 -14.84 10.25 -3.93
N ASP A 808 -14.03 10.49 -4.96
CA ASP A 808 -12.68 11.03 -4.78
C ASP A 808 -12.70 12.42 -4.12
N LEU A 809 -13.63 13.28 -4.53
CA LEU A 809 -13.82 14.60 -3.95
C LEU A 809 -14.28 14.52 -2.49
N ALA A 810 -15.16 13.59 -2.14
CA ALA A 810 -15.62 13.39 -0.76
C ALA A 810 -14.49 12.90 0.15
N HIS A 811 -13.71 11.91 -0.29
CA HIS A 811 -12.57 11.42 0.47
C HIS A 811 -11.52 12.52 0.71
N LEU A 812 -11.22 13.31 -0.32
CA LEU A 812 -10.30 14.44 -0.18
C LEU A 812 -10.86 15.53 0.73
N ASN A 813 -12.18 15.77 0.72
CA ASN A 813 -12.83 16.72 1.61
C ASN A 813 -12.78 16.28 3.08
N ILE A 814 -12.91 14.97 3.37
CA ILE A 814 -12.69 14.41 4.71
C ILE A 814 -11.23 14.62 5.15
N MET A 815 -10.26 14.39 4.26
CA MET A 815 -8.86 14.66 4.57
C MET A 815 -8.62 16.16 4.81
N HIS A 816 -9.22 17.05 4.01
CA HIS A 816 -9.14 18.49 4.25
C HIS A 816 -9.69 18.86 5.64
N PHE A 817 -10.84 18.31 6.02
CA PHE A 817 -11.43 18.47 7.34
C PHE A 817 -10.50 18.02 8.49
N GLN A 818 -9.80 16.90 8.33
CA GLN A 818 -8.81 16.44 9.31
C GLN A 818 -7.64 17.42 9.44
N ALA A 819 -7.12 17.97 8.33
CA ALA A 819 -6.07 18.98 8.39
C ALA A 819 -6.54 20.27 9.08
N GLU A 820 -7.74 20.74 8.78
CA GLU A 820 -8.34 21.91 9.46
C GLU A 820 -8.49 21.68 10.97
N ALA A 821 -8.89 20.48 11.37
CA ALA A 821 -8.97 20.12 12.78
C ALA A 821 -7.59 20.13 13.46
N ASP A 822 -6.56 19.59 12.81
CA ASP A 822 -5.19 19.58 13.31
C ASP A 822 -4.60 20.99 13.41
N ILE A 823 -4.83 21.84 12.41
CA ILE A 823 -4.41 23.25 12.43
C ILE A 823 -5.05 23.96 13.63
N ALA A 824 -6.35 23.78 13.83
CA ALA A 824 -7.06 24.41 14.94
C ALA A 824 -6.59 23.90 16.32
N GLU A 825 -6.24 22.61 16.43
CA GLU A 825 -5.66 22.03 17.65
C GLU A 825 -4.27 22.59 17.93
N ILE A 826 -3.39 22.66 16.91
CA ILE A 826 -2.05 23.23 17.06
C ILE A 826 -2.14 24.69 17.48
N ALA A 827 -2.96 25.49 16.80
CA ALA A 827 -3.20 26.89 17.15
C ALA A 827 -3.70 27.03 18.60
N HIS A 828 -4.56 26.11 19.05
CA HIS A 828 -5.05 26.12 20.43
C HIS A 828 -3.98 25.73 21.47
N LEU A 829 -3.15 24.73 21.17
CA LEU A 829 -2.16 24.20 22.12
C LEU A 829 -0.91 25.08 22.26
N VAL A 830 -0.39 25.61 21.15
CA VAL A 830 0.89 26.34 21.14
C VAL A 830 0.78 27.77 20.62
N GLY A 831 -0.41 28.21 20.18
CA GLY A 831 -0.61 29.56 19.65
C GLY A 831 -0.60 30.66 20.71
N ASN A 832 -0.70 30.32 22.00
CA ASN A 832 -0.62 31.29 23.10
C ASN A 832 0.85 31.50 23.51
N PRO A 833 1.43 32.71 23.31
CA PRO A 833 2.79 32.99 23.74
C PRO A 833 2.91 32.88 25.27
N SER A 834 3.93 32.15 25.74
CA SER A 834 4.17 31.94 27.17
C SER A 834 5.41 32.71 27.62
N LEU A 835 5.27 33.55 28.64
CA LEU A 835 6.41 34.24 29.25
C LEU A 835 7.21 33.27 30.13
N VAL A 836 8.51 33.16 29.87
CA VAL A 836 9.45 32.36 30.66
C VAL A 836 10.55 33.27 31.20
N ILE A 837 10.81 33.14 32.49
CA ILE A 837 11.85 33.93 33.17
C ILE A 837 12.88 32.96 33.76
N SER A 838 14.13 33.12 33.33
CA SER A 838 15.25 32.28 33.77
C SER A 838 16.12 33.03 34.78
N GLY A 839 16.57 32.33 35.84
CA GLY A 839 17.50 32.86 36.84
C GLY A 839 16.87 33.60 38.03
N MET A 840 15.54 33.73 38.10
CA MET A 840 14.86 34.49 39.15
C MET A 840 14.85 33.74 40.50
N THR A 841 15.15 34.45 41.59
CA THR A 841 15.08 33.88 42.96
C THR A 841 13.67 34.01 43.56
N THR A 842 13.29 33.04 44.41
CA THR A 842 11.99 33.03 45.11
C THR A 842 11.76 34.27 45.97
N GLN A 843 12.83 34.85 46.53
CA GLN A 843 12.77 36.05 47.36
C GLN A 843 12.46 37.31 46.54
N TRP A 844 13.11 37.45 45.37
CA TRP A 844 12.87 38.57 44.46
C TRP A 844 11.45 38.54 43.88
N SER A 845 11.00 37.35 43.47
CA SER A 845 9.64 37.14 42.93
C SER A 845 8.55 37.60 43.91
N LYS A 846 8.69 37.28 45.21
CA LYS A 846 7.72 37.69 46.24
C LYS A 846 7.74 39.19 46.54
N GLN A 847 8.86 39.86 46.33
CA GLN A 847 9.01 41.30 46.62
C GLN A 847 8.47 42.18 45.51
N PHE A 848 8.75 41.84 44.24
CA PHE A 848 8.43 42.68 43.10
C PHE A 848 7.23 42.20 42.28
N PHE A 849 6.83 40.93 42.41
CA PHE A 849 5.69 40.35 41.70
C PHE A 849 4.71 39.62 42.66
N PRO A 850 4.20 40.28 43.72
CA PRO A 850 3.33 39.63 44.71
C PRO A 850 2.00 39.14 44.12
N ASN A 851 1.53 39.75 43.04
CA ASN A 851 0.29 39.40 42.33
C ASN A 851 0.55 38.60 41.04
N GLY A 852 1.78 38.10 40.83
CA GLY A 852 2.18 37.46 39.59
C GLY A 852 2.68 38.45 38.53
N ILE A 853 2.95 37.91 37.34
CA ILE A 853 3.52 38.65 36.21
C ILE A 853 2.50 38.66 35.08
N PHE A 854 2.19 39.85 34.56
CA PHE A 854 1.19 40.04 33.52
C PHE A 854 1.86 40.38 32.19
N ILE A 855 1.40 39.73 31.11
CA ILE A 855 1.84 40.00 29.74
C ILE A 855 0.97 41.13 29.17
N GLY A 856 1.57 42.11 28.49
CA GLY A 856 0.84 43.22 27.85
C GLY A 856 0.61 44.46 28.74
N SER A 857 1.30 44.55 29.89
CA SER A 857 1.33 45.78 30.69
C SER A 857 2.07 46.91 29.96
N SER A 858 1.65 48.16 30.17
CA SER A 858 2.39 49.36 29.73
C SER A 858 3.66 49.63 30.55
N GLU A 859 3.90 48.85 31.59
CA GLU A 859 5.09 48.93 32.45
C GLU A 859 6.09 47.79 32.13
N GLY A 860 7.39 48.12 32.12
CA GLY A 860 8.45 47.16 31.84
C GLY A 860 8.71 46.17 32.99
N LEU A 861 9.13 44.95 32.65
CA LEU A 861 9.44 43.89 33.63
C LEU A 861 10.79 44.15 34.32
N GLN A 862 10.78 44.47 35.62
CA GLN A 862 12.02 44.71 36.38
C GLN A 862 12.66 43.40 36.84
N LEU A 863 13.75 43.02 36.17
CA LEU A 863 14.51 41.80 36.45
C LEU A 863 15.81 42.10 37.21
N PRO A 864 16.26 41.21 38.11
CA PRO A 864 17.55 41.36 38.77
C PRO A 864 18.73 41.05 37.81
N PRO A 865 19.97 41.42 38.17
CA PRO A 865 21.15 41.13 37.36
C PRO A 865 21.27 39.63 37.05
N ASN A 866 21.61 39.30 35.80
CA ASN A 866 21.72 37.92 35.27
C ASN A 866 20.39 37.14 35.14
N CYS A 867 19.24 37.82 35.13
CA CYS A 867 17.96 37.21 34.73
C CYS A 867 17.59 37.58 33.29
N THR A 868 16.99 36.64 32.57
CA THR A 868 16.43 36.85 31.24
C THR A 868 14.94 36.54 31.25
N ALA A 869 14.17 37.31 30.49
CA ALA A 869 12.77 37.02 30.21
C ALA A 869 12.62 36.84 28.70
N ASP A 870 12.06 35.70 28.33
CA ASP A 870 11.84 35.30 26.94
C ASP A 870 10.37 34.94 26.75
N ILE A 871 9.83 35.21 25.57
CA ILE A 871 8.52 34.70 25.18
C ILE A 871 8.77 33.42 24.38
N ILE A 872 8.30 32.29 24.91
CA ILE A 872 8.30 31.03 24.19
C ILE A 872 6.95 30.92 23.47
N GLN A 873 7.02 30.96 22.16
CA GLN A 873 5.93 30.60 21.25
C GLN A 873 6.48 29.56 20.28
N ALA A 874 5.65 28.62 19.84
CA ALA A 874 6.07 27.73 18.78
C ALA A 874 6.41 28.55 17.52
N GLU A 875 7.51 28.22 16.86
CA GLU A 875 7.82 28.79 15.56
C GLU A 875 6.69 28.46 14.57
N ASP A 876 6.32 29.43 13.74
CA ASP A 876 5.36 29.23 12.67
C ASP A 876 5.91 28.20 11.69
N ARG A 877 5.46 26.96 11.85
CA ARG A 877 5.73 25.88 10.91
C ARG A 877 4.55 25.74 9.97
N ASN A 878 4.73 26.23 8.74
CA ASN A 878 3.69 26.24 7.70
C ASN A 878 3.27 24.85 7.19
N MET A 879 3.81 23.74 7.69
CA MET A 879 3.54 22.40 7.15
C MET A 879 2.06 21.99 7.19
N PRO A 880 1.31 22.15 8.30
CA PRO A 880 -0.12 21.83 8.34
C PRO A 880 -0.94 22.74 7.43
N LEU A 881 -0.63 24.04 7.39
CA LEU A 881 -1.29 25.03 6.53
C LEU A 881 -1.10 24.70 5.04
N VAL A 882 0.15 24.46 4.62
CA VAL A 882 0.48 24.07 3.23
C VAL A 882 -0.21 22.77 2.83
N LEU A 883 -0.40 21.84 3.77
CA LEU A 883 -1.15 20.61 3.51
C LEU A 883 -2.64 20.88 3.28
N ALA A 884 -3.27 21.75 4.09
CA ALA A 884 -4.66 22.15 3.90
C ALA A 884 -4.86 22.88 2.55
N GLU A 885 -4.03 23.88 2.25
CA GLU A 885 -4.05 24.61 0.97
C GLU A 885 -3.86 23.67 -0.24
N ARG A 886 -2.95 22.69 -0.13
CA ARG A 886 -2.75 21.69 -1.18
C ARG A 886 -4.01 20.85 -1.40
N ARG A 887 -4.69 20.44 -0.32
CA ARG A 887 -5.93 19.66 -0.39
C ARG A 887 -7.06 20.50 -0.98
N GLU A 888 -7.19 21.77 -0.62
CA GLU A 888 -8.17 22.70 -1.20
C GLU A 888 -7.97 22.85 -2.71
N ASN A 889 -6.73 23.08 -3.15
CA ASN A 889 -6.37 23.16 -4.57
C ASN A 889 -6.66 21.86 -5.33
N GLN A 890 -6.42 20.70 -4.71
CA GLN A 890 -6.76 19.40 -5.30
C GLN A 890 -8.27 19.20 -5.41
N MET A 891 -9.04 19.61 -4.40
CA MET A 891 -10.52 19.55 -4.44
C MET A 891 -11.08 20.41 -5.56
N ALA A 892 -10.56 21.64 -5.72
CA ALA A 892 -10.96 22.53 -6.81
C ALA A 892 -10.70 21.89 -8.20
N LYS A 893 -9.53 21.28 -8.40
CA LYS A 893 -9.18 20.58 -9.65
C LYS A 893 -10.08 19.37 -9.92
N LEU A 894 -10.37 18.56 -8.90
CA LEU A 894 -11.28 17.41 -9.04
C LEU A 894 -12.71 17.87 -9.37
N GLY A 895 -13.19 18.94 -8.71
CA GLY A 895 -14.49 19.53 -9.00
C GLY A 895 -14.60 20.06 -10.43
N ALA A 896 -13.56 20.72 -10.94
CA ALA A 896 -13.50 21.20 -12.32
C ALA A 896 -13.50 20.06 -13.35
N LYS A 897 -12.74 18.99 -13.08
CA LYS A 897 -12.62 17.82 -13.97
C LYS A 897 -13.96 17.10 -14.23
N LEU A 898 -14.93 17.20 -13.31
CA LEU A 898 -16.26 16.61 -13.50
C LEU A 898 -17.06 17.26 -14.65
N VAL A 899 -16.71 18.49 -15.01
CA VAL A 899 -17.37 19.26 -16.08
C VAL A 899 -16.46 19.47 -17.29
N GLU A 900 -15.14 19.45 -17.10
CA GLU A 900 -14.17 19.53 -18.19
C GLU A 900 -14.26 18.31 -19.13
N ARG A 901 -14.02 18.57 -20.42
CA ARG A 901 -13.99 17.53 -21.45
C ARG A 901 -12.73 16.69 -21.28
N GLY A 902 -12.87 15.36 -21.28
CA GLY A 902 -11.71 14.46 -21.19
C GLY A 902 -10.73 14.66 -22.35
N GLY A 903 -9.60 15.33 -22.08
CA GLY A 903 -8.52 15.57 -23.04
C GLY A 903 -7.61 14.36 -23.18
N GLY A 904 -8.02 13.35 -23.96
CA GLY A 904 -7.12 12.32 -24.47
C GLY A 904 -6.49 12.76 -25.79
N VAL A 905 -5.18 12.57 -25.97
CA VAL A 905 -4.53 12.70 -27.28
C VAL A 905 -5.11 11.63 -28.20
N ARG A 906 -5.90 12.02 -29.20
CA ARG A 906 -6.56 11.11 -30.15
C ARG A 906 -6.28 11.54 -31.59
N THR A 907 -6.15 10.55 -32.47
CA THR A 907 -5.91 10.72 -33.91
C THR A 907 -7.12 11.39 -34.59
N ALA A 908 -6.86 12.26 -35.57
CA ALA A 908 -7.84 13.17 -36.16
C ALA A 908 -9.10 12.50 -36.75
N THR A 909 -9.00 11.25 -37.23
CA THR A 909 -10.13 10.47 -37.75
C THR A 909 -11.05 9.94 -36.66
N GLN A 910 -10.51 9.63 -35.48
CA GLN A 910 -11.32 9.17 -34.34
C GLN A 910 -12.00 10.35 -33.62
N ALA A 911 -11.38 11.53 -33.66
CA ALA A 911 -11.95 12.76 -33.10
C ALA A 911 -13.22 13.22 -33.84
N GLN A 912 -13.40 12.90 -35.12
CA GLN A 912 -14.57 13.35 -35.90
C GLN A 912 -15.80 12.49 -35.65
N ASP A 913 -15.64 11.17 -35.52
CA ASP A 913 -16.75 10.25 -35.23
C ASP A 913 -17.15 10.28 -33.74
N GLU A 914 -16.21 10.52 -32.82
CA GLU A 914 -16.50 10.67 -31.38
C GLU A 914 -16.91 12.09 -30.96
N SER A 915 -16.73 13.11 -31.83
CA SER A 915 -17.18 14.49 -31.58
C SER A 915 -18.71 14.60 -31.41
N GLN A 916 -19.47 13.57 -31.81
CA GLN A 916 -20.91 13.52 -31.57
C GLN A 916 -21.31 13.07 -30.16
N THR A 917 -20.40 12.54 -29.35
CA THR A 917 -20.70 12.03 -27.99
C THR A 917 -19.86 12.78 -26.94
N ASP A 918 -20.50 13.72 -26.24
CA ASP A 918 -19.89 14.68 -25.31
C ASP A 918 -19.25 14.00 -24.07
N ASN A 919 -17.92 13.92 -24.02
CA ASN A 919 -17.15 13.17 -23.00
C ASN A 919 -16.88 13.96 -21.68
N SER A 920 -17.92 14.39 -20.97
CA SER A 920 -17.80 14.81 -19.54
C SER A 920 -18.56 13.84 -18.63
N VAL A 921 -18.09 13.66 -17.39
CA VAL A 921 -18.75 12.76 -16.40
C VAL A 921 -20.18 13.22 -16.12
N LEU A 922 -20.41 14.54 -16.07
CA LEU A 922 -21.74 15.12 -15.88
C LEU A 922 -22.70 14.84 -17.05
N SER A 923 -22.22 14.98 -18.29
CA SER A 923 -23.02 14.72 -19.50
C SER A 923 -23.42 13.24 -19.57
N LEU A 924 -22.51 12.32 -19.22
CA LEU A 924 -22.79 10.89 -19.16
C LEU A 924 -23.84 10.57 -18.08
N CYS A 925 -23.68 11.10 -16.86
CA CYS A 925 -24.66 10.89 -15.79
C CYS A 925 -26.05 11.42 -16.15
N ALA A 926 -26.13 12.57 -16.84
CA ALA A 926 -27.39 13.14 -17.32
C ALA A 926 -28.03 12.28 -18.42
N ALA A 927 -27.23 11.75 -19.35
CA ALA A 927 -27.70 10.81 -20.38
C ALA A 927 -28.25 9.53 -19.76
N ASN A 928 -27.55 8.95 -18.78
CA ASN A 928 -27.99 7.74 -18.09
C ASN A 928 -29.30 7.96 -17.33
N VAL A 929 -29.50 9.13 -16.71
CA VAL A 929 -30.77 9.48 -16.06
C VAL A 929 -31.90 9.62 -17.08
N GLU A 930 -31.65 10.29 -18.21
CA GLU A 930 -32.60 10.41 -19.31
C GLU A 930 -33.04 9.03 -19.83
N ASP A 931 -32.08 8.15 -20.11
CA ASP A 931 -32.33 6.80 -20.62
C ASP A 931 -33.09 5.94 -19.61
N CYS A 932 -32.74 6.03 -18.34
CA CYS A 932 -33.43 5.31 -17.26
C CYS A 932 -34.90 5.73 -17.15
N ILE A 933 -35.19 7.04 -17.21
CA ILE A 933 -36.56 7.56 -17.17
C ILE A 933 -37.33 7.16 -18.43
N ASN A 934 -36.72 7.26 -19.61
CA ASN A 934 -37.36 6.90 -20.87
C ASN A 934 -37.73 5.40 -20.92
N GLN A 935 -36.84 4.51 -20.50
CA GLN A 935 -37.16 3.08 -20.37
C GLN A 935 -38.30 2.82 -19.38
N ALA A 936 -38.34 3.55 -18.27
CA ALA A 936 -39.44 3.43 -17.31
C ALA A 936 -40.77 3.95 -17.88
N LEU A 937 -40.76 5.01 -18.69
CA LEU A 937 -41.93 5.51 -19.41
C LEU A 937 -42.42 4.52 -20.47
N GLU A 938 -41.52 3.78 -21.14
CA GLU A 938 -41.88 2.70 -22.06
C GLU A 938 -42.59 1.55 -21.33
N ILE A 939 -42.06 1.12 -20.18
CA ILE A 939 -42.71 0.10 -19.34
C ILE A 939 -44.08 0.63 -18.86
N ALA A 940 -44.17 1.88 -18.42
CA ALA A 940 -45.42 2.51 -18.01
C ALA A 940 -46.44 2.57 -19.17
N ALA A 941 -45.99 2.83 -20.40
CA ALA A 941 -46.83 2.82 -21.59
C ALA A 941 -47.43 1.43 -21.87
N LEU A 942 -46.66 0.35 -21.65
CA LEU A 942 -47.17 -1.02 -21.77
C LEU A 942 -48.34 -1.27 -20.82
N TYR A 943 -48.29 -0.77 -19.58
CA TYR A 943 -49.40 -0.88 -18.63
C TYR A 943 -50.68 -0.18 -19.10
N THR A 944 -50.57 0.90 -19.86
CA THR A 944 -51.72 1.62 -20.46
C THR A 944 -52.29 0.93 -21.72
N GLY A 945 -51.76 -0.25 -22.09
CA GLY A 945 -52.09 -0.93 -23.34
C GLY A 945 -51.49 -0.27 -24.59
N GLY A 946 -50.34 0.41 -24.44
CA GLY A 946 -49.59 1.04 -25.54
C GLY A 946 -50.18 2.35 -26.07
N LYS A 947 -51.14 2.95 -25.35
CA LYS A 947 -51.82 4.19 -25.77
C LYS A 947 -51.13 5.47 -25.30
N GLY A 948 -50.24 5.39 -24.32
CA GLY A 948 -49.40 6.51 -23.88
C GLY A 948 -48.04 6.52 -24.57
N LYS A 949 -47.57 7.69 -25.01
CA LYS A 949 -46.16 7.93 -25.36
C LYS A 949 -45.57 8.94 -24.39
N GLY A 950 -44.36 8.68 -23.92
CA GLY A 950 -43.63 9.55 -23.02
C GLY A 950 -42.16 9.62 -23.39
N LYS A 951 -41.61 10.84 -23.46
CA LYS A 951 -40.18 11.07 -23.65
C LYS A 951 -39.74 12.28 -22.82
N ILE A 952 -38.61 12.13 -22.14
CA ILE A 952 -37.88 13.23 -21.50
C ILE A 952 -36.55 13.45 -22.24
N THR A 953 -36.15 14.72 -22.39
CA THR A 953 -34.84 15.10 -22.94
C THR A 953 -34.18 16.13 -22.04
N ILE A 954 -33.02 15.75 -21.49
CA ILE A 954 -32.20 16.55 -20.58
C ILE A 954 -31.08 17.20 -21.42
N PRO A 955 -30.79 18.50 -21.21
CA PRO A 955 -29.64 19.15 -21.83
C PRO A 955 -28.33 18.44 -21.47
N LYS A 956 -27.50 18.11 -22.47
CA LYS A 956 -26.21 17.40 -22.28
C LYS A 956 -24.98 18.26 -22.62
N LYS A 957 -25.23 19.43 -23.22
CA LYS A 957 -24.21 20.41 -23.61
C LYS A 957 -24.24 21.55 -22.61
N TYR A 958 -23.12 21.74 -21.92
CA TYR A 958 -22.97 22.78 -20.93
C TYR A 958 -21.87 23.71 -21.41
N ASP A 959 -22.24 24.91 -21.86
CA ASP A 959 -21.27 25.96 -22.13
C ASP A 959 -20.82 26.54 -20.79
N ILE A 960 -19.77 25.96 -20.20
CA ILE A 960 -19.05 26.66 -19.14
C ILE A 960 -18.29 27.77 -19.84
N ALA A 961 -18.73 29.01 -19.63
CA ALA A 961 -17.89 30.16 -19.94
C ALA A 961 -16.64 30.08 -19.07
N GLN A 962 -15.56 29.47 -19.57
CA GLN A 962 -14.25 29.68 -19.00
C GLN A 962 -13.88 31.14 -19.27
N LEU A 963 -14.04 31.98 -18.25
CA LEU A 963 -13.42 33.29 -18.21
C LEU A 963 -11.90 33.07 -18.09
N ASP A 964 -11.23 32.88 -19.22
CA ASP A 964 -9.79 33.07 -19.25
C ASP A 964 -9.52 34.58 -19.17
N SER A 965 -9.20 35.04 -17.96
CA SER A 965 -8.81 36.42 -17.68
C SER A 965 -7.65 36.90 -18.58
N GLN A 966 -6.77 36.01 -19.02
CA GLN A 966 -5.70 36.34 -19.97
C GLN A 966 -6.24 36.50 -21.39
N ALA A 967 -7.13 35.61 -21.86
CA ALA A 967 -7.78 35.76 -23.16
C ALA A 967 -8.64 37.03 -23.25
N ILE A 968 -9.38 37.38 -22.20
CA ILE A 968 -10.17 38.63 -22.16
C ILE A 968 -9.24 39.85 -22.21
N THR A 969 -8.12 39.81 -21.49
CA THR A 969 -7.11 40.88 -21.54
C THR A 969 -6.45 40.99 -22.92
N ALA A 970 -6.15 39.86 -23.57
CA ALA A 970 -5.59 39.81 -24.92
C ALA A 970 -6.57 40.32 -25.98
N LEU A 971 -7.84 39.93 -25.89
CA LEU A 971 -8.90 40.41 -26.79
C LEU A 971 -9.18 41.90 -26.58
N LEU A 972 -9.22 42.37 -25.33
CA LEU A 972 -9.35 43.80 -25.01
C LEU A 972 -8.16 44.60 -25.56
N SER A 973 -6.94 44.07 -25.43
CA SER A 973 -5.73 44.66 -26.01
C SER A 973 -5.81 44.70 -27.54
N GLY A 974 -6.35 43.66 -28.18
CA GLY A 974 -6.58 43.63 -29.63
C GLY A 974 -7.60 44.66 -30.09
N VAL A 975 -8.66 44.90 -29.31
CA VAL A 975 -9.62 45.99 -29.59
C VAL A 975 -8.95 47.36 -29.44
N GLN A 976 -8.14 47.56 -28.40
CA GLN A 976 -7.40 48.82 -28.18
C GLN A 976 -6.36 49.08 -29.28
N GLN A 977 -5.73 48.03 -29.81
CA GLN A 977 -4.76 48.09 -30.90
C GLN A 977 -5.41 48.15 -32.30
N GLY A 978 -6.75 48.05 -32.38
CA GLY A 978 -7.49 48.07 -33.64
C GLY A 978 -7.36 46.80 -34.49
N THR A 979 -6.85 45.71 -33.93
CA THR A 979 -6.74 44.41 -34.62
C THR A 979 -8.02 43.58 -34.51
N ILE A 980 -8.93 43.91 -33.60
CA ILE A 980 -10.24 43.28 -33.41
C ILE A 980 -11.34 44.35 -33.38
N LEU A 981 -12.46 44.12 -34.05
CA LEU A 981 -13.61 45.03 -34.00
C LEU A 981 -14.29 44.98 -32.63
N LEU A 982 -14.70 46.15 -32.12
CA LEU A 982 -15.42 46.26 -30.85
C LEU A 982 -16.71 45.43 -30.83
N GLU A 983 -17.41 45.31 -31.96
CA GLU A 983 -18.62 44.47 -32.07
C GLU A 983 -18.32 42.97 -31.90
N ASP A 984 -17.20 42.49 -32.43
CA ASP A 984 -16.80 41.08 -32.30
C ASP A 984 -16.38 40.75 -30.87
N PHE A 985 -15.72 41.69 -30.21
CA PHE A 985 -15.44 41.60 -28.78
C PHE A 985 -16.73 41.59 -27.95
N ILE A 986 -17.70 42.45 -28.25
CA ILE A 986 -18.99 42.48 -27.54
C ILE A 986 -19.73 41.15 -27.74
N ARG A 987 -19.79 40.62 -28.98
CA ARG A 987 -20.38 39.30 -29.26
C ARG A 987 -19.69 38.19 -28.49
N TYR A 988 -18.35 38.23 -28.41
CA TYR A 988 -17.59 37.30 -27.59
C TYR A 988 -17.97 37.44 -26.10
N THR A 989 -18.00 38.66 -25.54
CA THR A 989 -18.40 38.92 -24.14
C THR A 989 -19.84 38.52 -23.83
N GLN A 990 -20.77 38.63 -24.78
CA GLN A 990 -22.15 38.13 -24.65
C GLN A 990 -22.19 36.60 -24.66
N LYS A 991 -21.38 35.96 -25.50
CA LYS A 991 -21.26 34.50 -25.58
C LYS A 991 -20.70 33.91 -24.28
N ILE A 992 -19.77 34.59 -23.62
CA ILE A 992 -19.22 34.18 -22.32
C ILE A 992 -20.03 34.71 -21.11
N GLY A 993 -21.19 35.32 -21.34
CA GLY A 993 -22.11 35.78 -20.28
C GLY A 993 -21.67 37.02 -19.50
N VAL A 994 -20.62 37.74 -19.94
CA VAL A 994 -20.13 38.99 -19.33
C VAL A 994 -21.01 40.18 -19.69
N ALA A 995 -21.61 40.17 -20.89
CA ALA A 995 -22.55 41.18 -21.36
C ALA A 995 -23.94 40.57 -21.58
N ASP A 996 -25.00 41.36 -21.39
CA ASP A 996 -26.39 40.89 -21.50
C ASP A 996 -26.64 40.27 -22.89
N PRO A 997 -26.96 38.95 -22.97
CA PRO A 997 -27.14 38.25 -24.23
C PRO A 997 -28.41 38.69 -24.99
N LYS A 998 -29.33 39.43 -24.35
CA LYS A 998 -30.58 39.90 -24.97
C LYS A 998 -30.46 41.27 -25.65
N LYS A 999 -29.39 42.03 -25.43
CA LYS A 999 -29.18 43.36 -26.02
C LYS A 999 -28.43 43.27 -27.35
N SER A 1000 -28.69 44.20 -28.28
CA SER A 1000 -27.96 44.17 -29.55
C SER A 1000 -26.50 44.64 -29.35
N PRO A 1001 -25.51 44.06 -30.05
CA PRO A 1001 -24.10 44.47 -29.94
C PRO A 1001 -23.88 45.97 -30.18
N ALA A 1002 -24.65 46.56 -31.12
CA ALA A 1002 -24.63 47.99 -31.41
C ALA A 1002 -25.08 48.85 -30.23
N GLN A 1003 -26.13 48.43 -29.50
CA GLN A 1003 -26.62 49.15 -28.32
C GLN A 1003 -25.60 49.13 -27.16
N ILE A 1004 -24.86 48.03 -27.01
CA ILE A 1004 -23.81 47.92 -25.99
C ILE A 1004 -22.58 48.74 -26.38
N ALA A 1005 -22.19 48.73 -27.66
CA ALA A 1005 -21.09 49.54 -28.17
C ALA A 1005 -21.35 51.04 -28.00
N ASP A 1006 -22.57 51.49 -28.28
CA ASP A 1006 -22.97 52.90 -28.09
C ASP A 1006 -23.04 53.28 -26.61
N ALA A 1007 -23.48 52.37 -25.72
CA ALA A 1007 -23.47 52.62 -24.27
C ALA A 1007 -22.03 52.75 -23.71
N LEU A 1008 -21.10 51.92 -24.20
CA LEU A 1008 -19.69 51.97 -23.80
C LEU A 1008 -18.97 53.23 -24.30
N ARG A 1009 -19.30 53.71 -25.52
CA ARG A 1009 -18.76 54.96 -26.06
C ARG A 1009 -19.26 56.21 -25.33
N ASN A 1010 -20.43 56.11 -24.70
CA ASN A 1010 -21.12 57.23 -24.04
C ASN A 1010 -20.96 57.23 -22.50
N GLN A 1011 -20.13 56.33 -21.92
CA GLN A 1011 -19.84 56.31 -20.47
C GLN A 1011 -18.54 57.05 -20.13
N ALA A 1012 -18.58 57.91 -19.11
CA ALA A 1012 -17.38 58.49 -18.49
C ALA A 1012 -16.66 57.44 -17.61
N PRO A 1013 -15.32 57.40 -17.57
CA PRO A 1013 -14.56 56.35 -16.89
C PRO A 1013 -14.76 56.39 -15.37
N ILE A 1014 -15.10 55.24 -14.78
CA ILE A 1014 -15.15 55.03 -13.33
C ILE A 1014 -13.72 54.72 -12.86
N GLY A 1015 -13.12 55.61 -12.07
CA GLY A 1015 -11.77 55.43 -11.54
C GLY A 1015 -11.69 54.25 -10.57
N MET A 1016 -10.85 53.26 -10.89
CA MET A 1016 -10.34 52.27 -9.94
C MET A 1016 -9.33 52.95 -9.01
N ASN A 1017 -9.72 53.22 -7.76
CA ASN A 1017 -8.80 53.53 -6.67
C ASN A 1017 -9.11 52.57 -5.52
N LEU A 1018 -8.42 51.44 -5.48
CA LEU A 1018 -8.20 50.63 -4.29
C LEU A 1018 -6.96 49.79 -4.59
N LEU A 1019 -5.94 49.95 -3.75
CA LEU A 1019 -4.60 49.33 -3.76
C LEU A 1019 -3.50 50.20 -4.39
N ASP A 1020 -3.00 51.18 -3.63
CA ASP A 1020 -1.54 51.31 -3.48
C ASP A 1020 -1.15 52.03 -2.17
N ASN A 1021 -0.37 51.30 -1.36
CA ASN A 1021 0.67 51.68 -0.41
C ASN A 1021 0.56 52.98 0.42
N ASN A 1022 0.30 52.81 1.72
CA ASN A 1022 0.67 53.79 2.76
C ASN A 1022 2.07 53.48 3.29
N TYR A 1023 3.06 54.24 2.83
CA TYR A 1023 4.16 54.74 3.68
C TYR A 1023 4.56 56.12 3.13
N ASP A 1024 4.26 57.17 3.89
CA ASP A 1024 4.88 58.48 3.68
C ASP A 1024 6.11 58.63 4.58
N ALA A 1025 7.17 59.15 3.99
CA ALA A 1025 8.31 59.71 4.68
C ALA A 1025 7.85 61.00 5.38
N ASP A 1026 7.61 60.94 6.70
CA ASP A 1026 7.76 62.07 7.66
C ASP A 1026 7.08 61.87 9.03
N ASN A 1027 6.95 60.61 9.49
CA ASN A 1027 6.94 60.22 10.91
C ASN A 1027 6.31 61.21 11.94
N LYS A 1028 4.97 61.42 11.89
CA LYS A 1028 4.18 61.99 13.00
C LYS A 1028 2.79 61.33 13.13
N PRO A 1029 2.32 60.99 14.35
CA PRO A 1029 1.01 60.39 14.58
C PRO A 1029 -0.03 61.44 14.99
N THR A 1030 -1.30 61.25 14.60
CA THR A 1030 -2.45 61.89 15.28
C THR A 1030 -3.64 60.94 15.40
N ASP A 1031 -4.15 60.92 16.64
CA ASP A 1031 -5.20 60.10 17.26
C ASP A 1031 -6.62 60.22 16.67
N ALA A 1032 -7.45 59.18 16.86
CA ALA A 1032 -8.52 59.15 17.89
C ALA A 1032 -9.78 58.32 17.53
N LYS A 1033 -10.13 57.39 18.43
CA LYS A 1033 -11.48 57.05 18.99
C LYS A 1033 -12.47 56.11 18.26
N GLN A 1034 -12.44 54.85 18.73
CA GLN A 1034 -13.52 54.00 19.32
C GLN A 1034 -15.02 54.18 18.96
N GLN A 1035 -15.66 53.07 18.57
CA GLN A 1035 -17.09 52.76 18.75
C GLN A 1035 -17.33 51.25 19.05
N PRO A 1036 -18.46 50.86 19.69
CA PRO A 1036 -18.55 49.71 20.61
C PRO A 1036 -19.21 48.42 20.06
N SER A 1037 -19.09 47.35 20.84
CA SER A 1037 -19.53 45.95 20.64
C SER A 1037 -21.05 45.69 20.72
N PRO A 1038 -21.59 44.63 20.09
CA PRO A 1038 -22.97 44.20 20.29
C PRO A 1038 -23.09 42.96 21.22
N GLN A 1039 -23.31 43.23 22.51
CA GLN A 1039 -24.19 42.44 23.37
C GLN A 1039 -25.35 43.39 23.72
N ASP A 1040 -26.58 42.96 23.42
CA ASP A 1040 -27.88 43.48 23.88
C ASP A 1040 -28.89 43.57 22.72
N GLN A 1041 -29.55 42.45 22.39
CA GLN A 1041 -30.96 42.42 21.95
C GLN A 1041 -31.55 41.03 22.23
N THR A 1042 -31.82 40.76 23.50
CA THR A 1042 -33.03 40.02 23.91
C THR A 1042 -33.81 40.96 24.82
N THR A 1043 -35.13 40.83 24.81
CA THR A 1043 -36.14 41.59 25.59
C THR A 1043 -36.72 42.85 24.93
N GLU A 1044 -37.47 42.65 23.84
CA GLU A 1044 -38.71 43.44 23.63
C GLU A 1044 -39.73 42.66 22.77
N MET A 1045 -40.09 41.46 23.23
CA MET A 1045 -41.34 40.80 22.83
C MET A 1045 -41.84 39.91 23.98
N GLU A 1046 -41.92 40.52 25.16
CA GLU A 1046 -42.65 40.00 26.32
C GLU A 1046 -43.78 40.98 26.65
N GLN A 1047 -44.66 41.24 25.67
CA GLN A 1047 -45.90 41.98 25.90
C GLN A 1047 -46.95 41.84 24.78
N SER A 1048 -47.28 40.59 24.42
CA SER A 1048 -48.60 40.29 23.84
C SER A 1048 -49.16 38.96 24.36
N ARG A 1049 -49.74 39.06 25.56
CA ARG A 1049 -51.03 38.48 25.98
C ARG A 1049 -51.16 36.95 25.86
N LYS A 1050 -50.96 36.24 26.98
CA LYS A 1050 -52.00 35.78 27.93
C LYS A 1050 -52.79 34.53 27.45
N ARG A 1051 -52.59 33.43 28.20
CA ARG A 1051 -53.41 32.21 28.24
C ARG A 1051 -54.90 32.51 28.46
N PRO A 1052 -55.79 31.54 28.18
CA PRO A 1052 -56.83 31.14 29.12
C PRO A 1052 -56.38 29.92 29.93
N ASN A 1053 -56.58 30.00 31.24
CA ASN A 1053 -56.42 28.89 32.18
C ASN A 1053 -57.49 27.81 31.97
N ALA A 1054 -57.16 26.59 32.37
CA ALA A 1054 -58.14 25.58 32.76
C ALA A 1054 -58.91 26.03 34.01
N ALA A 1055 -60.22 25.80 34.03
CA ALA A 1055 -61.02 25.69 35.23
C ALA A 1055 -62.17 24.71 34.97
N THR A 1056 -62.29 23.70 35.86
CA THR A 1056 -63.53 23.00 36.25
C THR A 1056 -64.44 22.42 35.16
N ALA A 1057 -64.24 21.13 34.87
CA ALA A 1057 -65.23 20.03 34.97
C ALA A 1057 -64.49 18.71 34.77
#